data_AF-A0A5B9MNH3-F1
#
_entry.id   AF-A0A5B9MNH3-F1
#
_cell.length_a   1.000
_cell.length_b   1.000
_cell.length_c   1.000
_cell.angle_alpha   90.00
_cell.angle_beta   90.00
_cell.angle_gamma   90.00
#
_symmetry.space_group_name_H-M   'P 1'
#
loop_
_entity.id
_entity.type
_entity.pdbx_description
1 polymer ?
#
loop_
_entity_poly.entity_id
_entity_poly.type
_entity_poly.pdbx_seq_one_letter_code
_entity_poly.pdbx_strand_id
1 'polypeptide(L)'
;MNDRFKHRRRPSPFRRRSRLESLEDRRLLAATISVTAESPVAIAEDPAKRIVYSLTRDQTDEILAVKFQLSGDAIYGVDYTAREVENDTIFFPDQPPASGPVTATATFYPGESTVELAVRPIRDSLIERDEDIIVTIVSADEFGPVYGAAAHFVTRQLTDYYVVDDENRLATVDVETGCVHVIGTINTTQTITDIAFTEEGDLFALTEDRLYQVHPDQIEGGVVASTFINSHGIPSANALIDSRDGDFGSEEGDLFAVGADFLDLHLLDLEVADDEWVLNNVTTVFDIDGALAARLLPSNYVSSGDLDYVSGGHLVLSANRPGEAADSLIEIRTPGTGGTIESAPKPAQDPGEAFSEIFGLAFDGNDSYAFAGHTMLKVNQFSRDSSRELELTGRPYIVGATASASGTIIGDPADPPVVTINSLRSDPNDLPHGTQPTSWARQRSQLRDIVIELGDNIDTIPPRGIVLSNLGVTGAGAPVEITLRGDQITFVPGSRLITIQLDEGQLPDGRYRLVLSPEVTSGPQFTFTGDRINRFFSLKGDWNGNARVDLLDFATFAYWFGTSTGVAPEYVDLDVSGGVDQLDFGPFENRYAAAVALPGAPDPITPDLIDKAELQRALNSVLNPLNVNGRDQVSPLDALTVLNRLASGFPTATDWRFDVNRDGDITPRDALHVLNFLALQPPPVMTSASAVSIQLAVHDDDDEDRMRSVDELFAGFDGLSSLV
;
A
#
# COMPACT_ATOMS: atom_id res chain seq x y z
N MET A 1 87.12 56.96 -18.15
CA MET A 1 86.92 55.50 -18.26
C MET A 1 85.52 55.22 -17.74
N ASN A 2 84.52 55.38 -18.62
CA ASN A 2 83.73 54.30 -19.27
C ASN A 2 82.82 53.58 -18.25
N ASP A 3 81.50 53.79 -18.19
CA ASP A 3 80.42 53.66 -19.20
C ASP A 3 79.96 52.18 -19.39
N ARG A 4 78.68 51.96 -19.02
CA ARG A 4 77.61 51.33 -19.84
C ARG A 4 77.21 49.84 -19.73
N PHE A 5 75.87 49.66 -19.85
CA PHE A 5 75.02 48.52 -20.25
C PHE A 5 74.53 47.53 -19.17
N LYS A 6 73.26 47.61 -18.73
CA LYS A 6 71.98 47.10 -19.32
C LYS A 6 71.90 45.57 -19.39
N HIS A 7 70.94 44.98 -18.66
CA HIS A 7 69.96 44.09 -19.31
C HIS A 7 68.62 44.04 -18.56
N ARG A 8 67.57 44.28 -19.36
CA ARG A 8 66.13 44.19 -19.05
C ARG A 8 65.75 42.78 -18.58
N ARG A 9 64.94 42.67 -17.53
CA ARG A 9 63.99 41.56 -17.38
C ARG A 9 62.62 42.05 -17.83
N ARG A 10 62.12 41.47 -18.92
CA ARG A 10 60.71 41.58 -19.34
C ARG A 10 59.85 40.75 -18.35
N PRO A 11 58.62 41.17 -18.03
CA PRO A 11 57.65 40.26 -17.45
C PRO A 11 57.22 39.24 -18.51
N SER A 12 57.12 37.98 -18.10
CA SER A 12 56.54 36.90 -18.90
C SER A 12 55.03 37.13 -18.99
N PRO A 13 54.38 36.99 -20.17
CA PRO A 13 52.93 37.03 -20.24
C PRO A 13 52.38 35.75 -19.61
N PHE A 14 51.57 35.89 -18.56
CA PHE A 14 50.63 34.85 -18.14
C PHE A 14 49.66 34.62 -19.30
N ARG A 15 49.97 33.62 -20.14
CA ARG A 15 48.92 32.94 -20.91
C ARG A 15 48.17 32.06 -19.91
N ARG A 16 47.05 32.56 -19.38
CA ARG A 16 45.96 31.68 -18.93
C ARG A 16 45.52 30.91 -20.17
N ARG A 17 45.98 29.66 -20.29
CA ARG A 17 45.28 28.69 -21.12
C ARG A 17 44.01 28.36 -20.35
N SER A 18 42.86 28.74 -20.89
CA SER A 18 41.60 28.08 -20.59
C SER A 18 41.84 26.58 -20.74
N ARG A 19 41.77 25.85 -19.63
CA ARG A 19 41.78 24.40 -19.64
C ARG A 19 40.40 24.00 -20.16
N LEU A 20 40.34 23.49 -21.39
CA LEU A 20 39.29 22.54 -21.74
C LEU A 20 39.50 21.33 -20.85
N GLU A 21 38.77 21.25 -19.75
CA GLU A 21 38.66 20.01 -18.98
C GLU A 21 37.90 19.00 -19.82
N SER A 22 38.43 17.79 -19.90
CA SER A 22 37.80 16.74 -20.70
C SER A 22 36.52 16.25 -20.00
N LEU A 23 35.56 15.73 -20.77
CA LEU A 23 34.35 15.08 -20.23
C LEU A 23 34.68 13.96 -19.23
N GLU A 24 35.85 13.30 -19.37
CA GLU A 24 36.34 12.31 -18.41
C GLU A 24 36.79 12.93 -17.08
N ASP A 25 37.38 14.14 -17.12
CA ASP A 25 37.77 14.88 -15.91
C ASP A 25 36.54 15.45 -15.17
N ARG A 26 35.50 15.91 -15.90
CA ARG A 26 34.22 16.33 -15.31
C ARG A 26 33.50 15.15 -14.63
N ARG A 27 33.54 13.95 -15.23
CA ARG A 27 32.99 12.72 -14.62
C ARG A 27 33.72 12.26 -13.36
N LEU A 28 34.99 12.64 -13.20
CA LEU A 28 35.80 12.36 -12.00
C LEU A 28 35.50 13.31 -10.83
N LEU A 29 34.75 14.40 -11.07
CA LEU A 29 34.29 15.35 -10.05
C LEU A 29 32.81 15.13 -9.63
N ALA A 30 32.10 14.21 -10.29
CA ALA A 30 30.70 13.91 -10.00
C ALA A 30 30.54 13.27 -8.60
N ALA A 31 29.64 13.82 -7.78
CA ALA A 31 29.33 13.26 -6.48
C ALA A 31 28.61 11.92 -6.60
N THR A 32 28.94 10.96 -5.73
CA THR A 32 28.20 9.72 -5.55
C THR A 32 27.07 9.93 -4.55
N ILE A 33 25.83 9.59 -4.95
CA ILE A 33 24.64 9.76 -4.11
C ILE A 33 24.12 8.42 -3.64
N SER A 34 23.73 8.35 -2.37
CA SER A 34 23.05 7.20 -1.80
C SER A 34 21.88 7.62 -0.90
N VAL A 35 20.94 6.69 -0.69
CA VAL A 35 19.78 6.90 0.18
C VAL A 35 19.64 5.75 1.16
N THR A 36 19.31 6.08 2.41
CA THR A 36 19.06 5.09 3.48
C THR A 36 17.79 5.44 4.25
N ALA A 37 17.00 4.43 4.62
CA ALA A 37 15.89 4.60 5.54
C ALA A 37 16.39 4.42 6.98
N GLU A 38 16.08 5.38 7.85
CA GLU A 38 16.47 5.36 9.24
C GLU A 38 15.50 4.53 10.08
N SER A 39 16.01 3.89 11.13
CA SER A 39 15.16 3.14 12.05
C SER A 39 14.31 4.08 12.91
N PRO A 40 12.98 3.89 13.02
CA PRO A 40 12.21 2.73 12.52
C PRO A 40 11.86 2.83 11.02
N VAL A 41 12.10 1.73 10.29
CA VAL A 41 11.73 1.60 8.87
C VAL A 41 10.30 1.07 8.66
N ALA A 42 9.57 0.78 9.75
CA ALA A 42 8.18 0.38 9.70
C ALA A 42 7.41 1.07 10.83
N ILE A 43 6.31 1.75 10.51
CA ILE A 43 5.52 2.54 11.46
C ILE A 43 4.03 2.35 11.20
N ALA A 44 3.22 2.30 12.26
CA ALA A 44 1.76 2.34 12.12
C ALA A 44 1.28 3.66 11.51
N GLU A 45 0.09 3.65 10.91
CA GLU A 45 -0.69 4.80 10.41
C GLU A 45 -1.06 5.81 11.53
N ASP A 46 -0.02 6.43 12.07
CA ASP A 46 -0.11 7.43 13.12
C ASP A 46 0.59 8.68 12.62
N PRO A 47 -0.12 9.81 12.43
CA PRO A 47 0.45 11.05 11.91
C PRO A 47 1.52 11.64 12.84
N ALA A 48 1.60 11.17 14.10
CA ALA A 48 2.67 11.52 15.02
C ALA A 48 4.00 10.84 14.71
N LYS A 49 3.98 9.70 13.97
CA LYS A 49 5.17 8.95 13.57
C LYS A 49 5.69 9.41 12.21
N ARG A 50 6.92 9.03 11.90
CA ARG A 50 7.55 9.29 10.59
C ARG A 50 8.64 8.26 10.29
N ILE A 51 8.85 7.99 9.01
CA ILE A 51 10.05 7.35 8.48
C ILE A 51 10.95 8.47 7.98
N VAL A 52 12.24 8.44 8.35
CA VAL A 52 13.22 9.41 7.86
C VAL A 52 14.09 8.72 6.83
N TYR A 53 14.24 9.34 5.66
CA TYR A 53 15.16 8.93 4.62
C TYR A 53 16.29 9.94 4.53
N SER A 54 17.52 9.45 4.57
CA SER A 54 18.72 10.28 4.54
C SER A 54 19.42 10.09 3.20
N LEU A 55 19.43 11.16 2.41
CA LEU A 55 20.15 11.25 1.14
C LEU A 55 21.55 11.76 1.47
N THR A 56 22.59 11.07 1.01
CA THR A 56 23.98 11.41 1.33
C THR A 56 24.85 11.50 0.09
N ARG A 57 25.82 12.42 0.12
CA ARG A 57 26.82 12.63 -0.93
C ARG A 57 28.25 12.54 -0.41
N ASP A 58 29.19 12.12 -1.27
CA ASP A 58 30.61 11.95 -0.92
C ASP A 58 31.50 13.18 -1.23
N GLN A 59 31.06 14.10 -2.09
CA GLN A 59 31.69 15.38 -2.38
C GLN A 59 30.83 16.53 -1.87
N THR A 60 31.43 17.47 -1.13
CA THR A 60 30.69 18.56 -0.46
C THR A 60 31.15 19.96 -0.86
N ASP A 61 32.14 20.08 -1.74
CA ASP A 61 32.81 21.37 -1.98
C ASP A 61 31.90 22.41 -2.67
N GLU A 62 30.91 21.93 -3.42
CA GLU A 62 30.03 22.76 -4.22
C GLU A 62 28.57 22.41 -3.92
N ILE A 63 27.64 23.25 -4.38
CA ILE A 63 26.21 22.97 -4.32
C ILE A 63 25.87 21.78 -5.26
N LEU A 64 24.83 21.01 -4.94
CA LEU A 64 24.35 19.91 -5.79
C LEU A 64 22.85 19.66 -5.62
N ALA A 65 22.09 19.76 -6.71
CA ALA A 65 20.72 19.27 -6.79
C ALA A 65 20.64 17.83 -7.32
N VAL A 66 19.89 16.97 -6.63
CA VAL A 66 19.65 15.56 -7.02
C VAL A 66 18.17 15.29 -7.20
N LYS A 67 17.84 14.42 -8.16
CA LYS A 67 16.48 14.00 -8.44
C LYS A 67 16.19 12.68 -7.73
N PHE A 68 15.01 12.57 -7.12
CA PHE A 68 14.56 11.32 -6.52
C PHE A 68 13.07 11.10 -6.76
N GLN A 69 12.62 9.87 -6.57
CA GLN A 69 11.23 9.45 -6.70
C GLN A 69 10.76 8.78 -5.42
N LEU A 70 9.54 9.10 -4.97
CA LEU A 70 8.79 8.28 -4.05
C LEU A 70 7.86 7.37 -4.85
N SER A 71 7.94 6.08 -4.56
CA SER A 71 7.18 5.02 -5.19
C SER A 71 6.78 3.97 -4.14
N GLY A 72 6.24 2.84 -4.56
CA GLY A 72 5.80 1.78 -3.66
C GLY A 72 4.31 1.51 -3.82
N ASP A 73 3.74 0.87 -2.81
CA ASP A 73 2.32 0.54 -2.77
C ASP A 73 1.50 1.69 -2.17
N ALA A 74 2.09 2.46 -1.23
CA ALA A 74 1.45 3.63 -0.64
C ALA A 74 1.35 4.79 -1.66
N ILE A 75 0.25 5.53 -1.61
CA ILE A 75 -0.12 6.63 -2.51
C ILE A 75 0.11 7.98 -1.80
N TYR A 76 0.92 8.84 -2.42
CA TYR A 76 1.18 10.19 -1.93
C TYR A 76 -0.12 11.02 -1.85
N GLY A 77 -0.34 11.66 -0.71
CA GLY A 77 -1.52 12.50 -0.45
C GLY A 77 -2.77 11.71 -0.03
N VAL A 78 -2.74 10.38 -0.11
CA VAL A 78 -3.80 9.49 0.40
C VAL A 78 -3.28 8.80 1.67
N ASP A 79 -2.21 8.01 1.54
CA ASP A 79 -1.70 7.16 2.63
C ASP A 79 -0.55 7.85 3.38
N TYR A 80 0.15 8.79 2.73
CA TYR A 80 1.22 9.55 3.36
C TYR A 80 1.40 10.96 2.80
N THR A 81 2.09 11.78 3.58
CA THR A 81 2.70 13.03 3.10
C THR A 81 4.21 12.95 3.29
N ALA A 82 4.96 13.60 2.42
CA ALA A 82 6.41 13.70 2.55
C ALA A 82 6.79 15.18 2.64
N ARG A 83 7.70 15.49 3.55
CA ARG A 83 8.24 16.83 3.76
C ARG A 83 9.67 16.69 4.25
N GLU A 84 10.45 17.72 4.01
CA GLU A 84 11.77 17.79 4.59
C GLU A 84 11.76 17.91 6.12
N VAL A 85 12.88 17.54 6.73
CA VAL A 85 13.11 17.73 8.16
C VAL A 85 13.62 19.15 8.47
N GLU A 86 14.63 19.67 7.75
CA GLU A 86 15.31 20.94 8.01
C GLU A 86 15.89 21.60 6.76
N ASN A 87 15.70 22.93 6.59
CA ASN A 87 16.38 23.84 5.63
C ASN A 87 15.71 24.11 4.26
N ASP A 88 14.45 23.67 4.07
CA ASP A 88 13.70 23.69 2.80
C ASP A 88 14.55 23.41 1.50
N THR A 89 15.46 22.45 1.57
CA THR A 89 16.27 21.84 0.51
C THR A 89 15.54 20.83 -0.39
N ILE A 90 14.35 20.35 0.00
CA ILE A 90 13.55 19.37 -0.76
C ILE A 90 12.34 20.04 -1.37
N PHE A 91 12.17 19.87 -2.68
CA PHE A 91 11.06 20.43 -3.44
C PHE A 91 10.21 19.34 -4.08
N PHE A 92 8.92 19.42 -3.78
CA PHE A 92 7.88 18.60 -4.39
C PHE A 92 7.15 19.45 -5.44
N PRO A 93 6.63 18.84 -6.51
CA PRO A 93 5.77 19.55 -7.46
C PRO A 93 4.48 20.01 -6.77
N ASP A 94 3.94 21.17 -7.12
CA ASP A 94 2.69 21.68 -6.52
C ASP A 94 1.49 20.78 -6.84
N GLN A 95 1.52 20.12 -8.00
CA GLN A 95 0.53 19.13 -8.42
C GLN A 95 1.17 17.75 -8.62
N PRO A 96 1.39 16.99 -7.53
CA PRO A 96 1.87 15.63 -7.65
C PRO A 96 0.84 14.78 -8.43
N PRO A 97 1.30 13.76 -9.19
CA PRO A 97 0.40 12.90 -9.93
C PRO A 97 -0.59 12.19 -8.99
N ALA A 98 -1.84 12.06 -9.43
CA ALA A 98 -2.89 11.40 -8.64
C ALA A 98 -2.63 9.90 -8.38
N SER A 99 -1.73 9.29 -9.17
CA SER A 99 -1.30 7.91 -9.00
C SER A 99 0.10 7.71 -9.60
N GLY A 100 0.90 6.84 -9.00
CA GLY A 100 2.26 6.52 -9.48
C GLY A 100 3.34 7.32 -8.76
N PRO A 101 4.60 7.23 -9.23
CA PRO A 101 5.73 7.79 -8.51
C PRO A 101 5.70 9.32 -8.50
N VAL A 102 5.93 9.92 -7.32
CA VAL A 102 6.11 11.37 -7.18
C VAL A 102 7.59 11.69 -7.32
N THR A 103 7.92 12.54 -8.28
CA THR A 103 9.30 12.99 -8.53
C THR A 103 9.54 14.28 -7.75
N ALA A 104 10.70 14.38 -7.09
CA ALA A 104 11.10 15.53 -6.28
C ALA A 104 12.60 15.78 -6.43
N THR A 105 13.06 16.94 -5.94
CA THR A 105 14.48 17.33 -5.93
C THR A 105 14.96 17.56 -4.51
N ALA A 106 16.22 17.27 -4.25
CA ALA A 106 16.91 17.62 -3.00
C ALA A 106 18.21 18.38 -3.32
N THR A 107 18.45 19.48 -2.62
CA THR A 107 19.60 20.36 -2.82
C THR A 107 20.56 20.24 -1.65
N PHE A 108 21.84 19.98 -1.94
CA PHE A 108 22.90 20.01 -0.94
C PHE A 108 23.71 21.30 -1.08
N TYR A 109 23.75 22.12 -0.04
CA TYR A 109 24.59 23.33 -0.03
C TYR A 109 26.08 23.01 0.15
N PRO A 110 27.01 23.92 -0.22
CA PRO A 110 28.44 23.71 0.03
C PRO A 110 28.74 23.40 1.51
N GLY A 111 29.48 22.32 1.75
CA GLY A 111 29.79 21.77 3.08
C GLY A 111 28.74 20.80 3.63
N GLU A 112 27.55 20.72 3.03
CA GLU A 112 26.49 19.79 3.42
C GLU A 112 26.71 18.40 2.80
N SER A 113 26.54 17.35 3.59
CA SER A 113 26.71 15.96 3.15
C SER A 113 25.43 15.13 3.22
N THR A 114 24.40 15.62 3.89
CA THR A 114 23.17 14.90 4.17
C THR A 114 21.95 15.82 4.04
N VAL A 115 20.91 15.34 3.37
CA VAL A 115 19.56 15.93 3.35
C VAL A 115 18.56 14.89 3.82
N GLU A 116 17.62 15.28 4.69
CA GLU A 116 16.66 14.37 5.31
C GLU A 116 15.23 14.61 4.84
N LEU A 117 14.59 13.55 4.36
CA LEU A 117 13.18 13.50 3.99
C LEU A 117 12.38 12.77 5.07
N ALA A 118 11.38 13.44 5.65
CA ALA A 118 10.40 12.81 6.53
C ALA A 118 9.14 12.41 5.77
N VAL A 119 8.81 11.12 5.81
CA VAL A 119 7.52 10.59 5.37
C VAL A 119 6.63 10.35 6.58
N ARG A 120 5.43 10.93 6.57
CA ARG A 120 4.41 10.82 7.63
C ARG A 120 3.17 10.13 7.09
N PRO A 121 2.69 9.06 7.74
CA PRO A 121 1.42 8.45 7.40
C PRO A 121 0.28 9.46 7.56
N ILE A 122 -0.67 9.39 6.66
CA ILE A 122 -1.99 9.98 6.83
C ILE A 122 -2.82 8.91 7.53
N ARG A 123 -3.55 9.32 8.56
CA ARG A 123 -4.51 8.42 9.19
C ARG A 123 -5.87 8.69 8.60
N ASP A 124 -6.52 7.63 8.15
CA ASP A 124 -7.92 7.69 7.80
C ASP A 124 -8.74 6.62 8.55
N SER A 125 -9.83 6.14 7.94
CA SER A 125 -10.73 5.14 8.52
C SER A 125 -10.89 3.91 7.64
N LEU A 126 -10.16 3.85 6.52
CA LEU A 126 -10.03 2.67 5.71
C LEU A 126 -9.14 1.68 6.48
N ILE A 127 -9.43 0.40 6.26
CA ILE A 127 -8.62 -0.67 6.79
C ILE A 127 -7.75 -1.12 5.62
N GLU A 128 -6.45 -1.11 5.83
CA GLU A 128 -5.47 -1.25 4.77
C GLU A 128 -4.41 -2.27 5.18
N ARG A 129 -3.76 -2.87 4.18
CA ARG A 129 -2.63 -3.78 4.40
C ARG A 129 -1.37 -2.96 4.71
N ASP A 130 -0.30 -3.62 5.12
CA ASP A 130 1.01 -2.96 5.18
C ASP A 130 1.42 -2.48 3.76
N GLU A 131 1.83 -1.22 3.65
CA GLU A 131 2.17 -0.58 2.38
C GLU A 131 3.62 -0.08 2.39
N ASP A 132 4.34 -0.37 1.31
CA ASP A 132 5.72 0.08 1.18
C ASP A 132 5.80 1.47 0.53
N ILE A 133 6.75 2.27 1.01
CA ILE A 133 7.22 3.51 0.39
C ILE A 133 8.69 3.30 0.05
N ILE A 134 9.05 3.57 -1.21
CA ILE A 134 10.40 3.41 -1.73
C ILE A 134 10.87 4.76 -2.24
N VAL A 135 11.92 5.30 -1.61
CA VAL A 135 12.65 6.48 -2.09
C VAL A 135 13.79 6.00 -2.98
N THR A 136 13.79 6.42 -4.24
CA THR A 136 14.80 6.05 -5.24
C THR A 136 15.47 7.28 -5.81
N ILE A 137 16.80 7.35 -5.73
CA ILE A 137 17.60 8.32 -6.46
C ILE A 137 17.55 7.94 -7.93
N VAL A 138 17.11 8.88 -8.76
CA VAL A 138 17.04 8.71 -10.21
C VAL A 138 18.12 9.58 -10.84
N SER A 139 18.71 9.15 -11.95
CA SER A 139 19.60 10.02 -12.71
C SER A 139 18.81 11.14 -13.37
N ALA A 140 19.37 12.35 -13.42
CA ALA A 140 18.89 13.43 -14.26
C ALA A 140 19.72 13.47 -15.56
N ASP A 141 19.15 14.03 -16.62
CA ASP A 141 19.91 14.36 -17.82
C ASP A 141 20.93 15.45 -17.46
N GLU A 142 22.17 15.28 -17.91
CA GLU A 142 23.23 16.27 -17.69
C GLU A 142 22.83 17.58 -18.37
N PHE A 143 22.95 18.71 -17.68
CA PHE A 143 22.72 20.05 -18.23
C PHE A 143 23.82 20.99 -17.74
N GLY A 144 24.43 21.71 -18.67
CA GLY A 144 25.56 22.58 -18.39
C GLY A 144 25.14 23.88 -17.70
N PRO A 145 26.11 24.78 -17.43
CA PRO A 145 25.80 26.15 -17.03
C PRO A 145 24.90 26.82 -18.07
N VAL A 146 23.86 27.52 -17.61
CA VAL A 146 22.95 28.32 -18.44
C VAL A 146 23.70 29.50 -19.05
N TYR A 147 23.48 29.72 -20.35
CA TYR A 147 24.03 30.81 -21.16
C TYR A 147 22.95 31.71 -21.80
N GLY A 148 21.68 31.33 -21.71
CA GLY A 148 20.55 32.10 -22.21
C GLY A 148 19.26 31.60 -21.57
N ALA A 149 18.30 32.48 -21.32
CA ALA A 149 16.99 32.09 -20.83
C ALA A 149 15.86 32.92 -21.45
N ALA A 150 14.70 32.31 -21.64
CA ALA A 150 13.54 33.00 -22.18
C ALA A 150 12.25 32.55 -21.50
N ALA A 151 11.36 33.49 -21.22
CA ALA A 151 9.99 33.21 -20.77
C ALA A 151 9.05 33.04 -21.97
N HIS A 152 8.33 31.93 -22.03
CA HIS A 152 7.27 31.69 -23.01
C HIS A 152 5.89 31.75 -22.34
N PHE A 153 5.10 32.76 -22.70
CA PHE A 153 3.78 33.01 -22.12
C PHE A 153 2.69 32.15 -22.78
N VAL A 154 2.54 30.91 -22.33
CA VAL A 154 1.51 29.99 -22.85
C VAL A 154 0.10 30.49 -22.54
N THR A 155 -0.12 30.96 -21.31
CA THR A 155 -1.38 31.62 -20.90
C THR A 155 -1.11 32.72 -19.88
N ARG A 156 -2.13 33.51 -19.52
CA ARG A 156 -2.04 34.49 -18.42
C ARG A 156 -1.69 33.90 -17.04
N GLN A 157 -1.69 32.57 -16.90
CA GLN A 157 -1.38 31.88 -15.65
C GLN A 157 -0.32 30.78 -15.82
N LEU A 158 0.27 30.63 -17.01
CA LEU A 158 1.23 29.58 -17.30
C LEU A 158 2.35 30.16 -18.17
N THR A 159 3.55 30.16 -17.61
CA THR A 159 4.79 30.59 -18.24
C THR A 159 5.74 29.41 -18.24
N ASP A 160 6.24 29.04 -19.41
CA ASP A 160 7.32 28.05 -19.53
C ASP A 160 8.65 28.80 -19.59
N TYR A 161 9.64 28.38 -18.80
CA TYR A 161 10.97 28.97 -18.81
C TYR A 161 11.90 28.07 -19.62
N TYR A 162 12.43 28.59 -20.71
CA TYR A 162 13.42 27.90 -21.52
C TYR A 162 14.81 28.37 -21.13
N VAL A 163 15.76 27.43 -21.12
CA VAL A 163 17.18 27.70 -20.88
C VAL A 163 18.03 26.97 -21.91
N VAL A 164 19.20 27.54 -22.22
CA VAL A 164 20.21 26.92 -23.07
C VAL A 164 21.55 26.88 -22.35
N ASP A 165 22.32 25.81 -22.53
CA ASP A 165 23.65 25.67 -21.92
C ASP A 165 24.84 25.84 -22.87
N ASP A 166 26.07 25.66 -22.35
CA ASP A 166 27.33 25.77 -23.11
C ASP A 166 27.49 24.74 -24.23
N GLU A 167 26.64 23.71 -24.26
CA GLU A 167 26.60 22.66 -25.27
C GLU A 167 25.41 22.82 -26.24
N ASN A 168 24.73 23.97 -26.22
CA ASN A 168 23.53 24.28 -27.00
C ASN A 168 22.35 23.35 -26.73
N ARG A 169 22.29 22.71 -25.56
CA ARG A 169 21.11 21.94 -25.17
C ARG A 169 20.02 22.90 -24.74
N LEU A 170 18.86 22.79 -25.36
CA LEU A 170 17.64 23.48 -24.97
C LEU A 170 16.91 22.65 -23.92
N ALA A 171 16.41 23.30 -22.89
CA ALA A 171 15.60 22.66 -21.86
C ALA A 171 14.50 23.59 -21.36
N THR A 172 13.46 23.01 -20.75
CA THR A 172 12.50 23.76 -19.93
C THR A 172 12.83 23.62 -18.45
N VAL A 173 12.50 24.65 -17.67
CA VAL A 173 12.69 24.68 -16.22
C VAL A 173 11.33 24.71 -15.53
N ASP A 174 11.10 23.74 -14.66
CA ASP A 174 10.05 23.82 -13.66
C ASP A 174 10.55 24.72 -12.51
N VAL A 175 10.01 25.94 -12.41
CA VAL A 175 10.47 26.94 -11.46
C VAL A 175 10.11 26.65 -10.00
N GLU A 176 9.17 25.72 -9.76
CA GLU A 176 8.80 25.29 -8.41
C GLU A 176 9.84 24.30 -7.87
N THR A 177 10.29 23.38 -8.72
CA THR A 177 11.18 22.27 -8.33
C THR A 177 12.63 22.45 -8.75
N GLY A 178 12.93 23.39 -9.65
CA GLY A 178 14.24 23.54 -10.30
C GLY A 178 14.58 22.39 -11.26
N CYS A 179 13.60 21.57 -11.62
CA CYS A 179 13.80 20.47 -12.56
C CYS A 179 14.07 21.03 -13.96
N VAL A 180 15.20 20.65 -14.54
CA VAL A 180 15.50 20.91 -15.95
C VAL A 180 15.06 19.70 -16.77
N HIS A 181 14.23 19.94 -17.78
CA HIS A 181 13.82 18.93 -18.74
C HIS A 181 14.46 19.22 -20.11
N VAL A 182 15.50 18.45 -20.43
CA VAL A 182 16.24 18.62 -21.69
C VAL A 182 15.38 18.20 -22.87
N ILE A 183 15.15 19.14 -23.78
CA ILE A 183 14.39 18.94 -25.02
C ILE A 183 15.30 18.33 -26.09
N GLY A 184 16.51 18.86 -26.23
CA GLY A 184 17.51 18.37 -27.18
C GLY A 184 18.59 19.41 -27.47
N THR A 185 19.52 19.09 -28.36
CA THR A 185 20.58 20.02 -28.78
C THR A 185 20.15 20.83 -29.99
N ILE A 186 20.19 22.15 -29.91
CA ILE A 186 19.87 23.04 -31.02
C ILE A 186 20.92 22.84 -32.14
N ASN A 187 20.44 22.65 -33.37
CA ASN A 187 21.28 22.35 -34.53
C ASN A 187 22.09 23.56 -35.04
N THR A 188 23.01 24.07 -34.23
CA THR A 188 23.92 25.16 -34.61
C THR A 188 25.38 24.74 -34.45
N THR A 189 26.28 25.40 -35.18
CA THR A 189 27.73 25.14 -35.11
C THR A 189 28.47 26.07 -34.17
N GLN A 190 27.80 27.07 -33.61
CA GLN A 190 28.35 28.09 -32.73
C GLN A 190 27.62 28.00 -31.38
N THR A 191 28.32 28.35 -30.31
CA THR A 191 27.72 28.42 -28.97
C THR A 191 26.66 29.51 -28.96
N ILE A 192 25.47 29.15 -28.48
CA ILE A 192 24.36 30.06 -28.26
C ILE A 192 24.71 30.91 -27.04
N THR A 193 24.54 32.21 -27.21
CA THR A 193 24.88 33.22 -26.20
C THR A 193 23.65 33.85 -25.58
N ASP A 194 22.47 33.69 -26.19
CA ASP A 194 21.18 33.98 -25.56
C ASP A 194 20.00 33.40 -26.37
N ILE A 195 18.79 33.38 -25.81
CA ILE A 195 17.54 33.00 -26.46
C ILE A 195 16.39 33.96 -26.11
N ALA A 196 15.41 34.13 -27.00
CA ALA A 196 14.23 34.95 -26.73
C ALA A 196 13.00 34.42 -27.48
N PHE A 197 11.81 34.57 -26.89
CA PHE A 197 10.53 34.32 -27.55
C PHE A 197 9.90 35.63 -28.00
N THR A 198 9.36 35.66 -29.23
CA THR A 198 8.47 36.75 -29.66
C THR A 198 7.08 36.64 -29.03
N GLU A 199 6.30 37.72 -29.07
CA GLU A 199 4.87 37.72 -28.67
C GLU A 199 4.04 36.64 -29.40
N GLU A 200 4.47 36.23 -30.59
CA GLU A 200 3.82 35.21 -31.43
C GLU A 200 4.21 33.78 -31.05
N GLY A 201 5.21 33.61 -30.17
CA GLY A 201 5.69 32.33 -29.67
C GLY A 201 6.83 31.71 -30.48
N ASP A 202 7.45 32.45 -31.40
CA ASP A 202 8.64 32.00 -32.11
C ASP A 202 9.90 32.15 -31.24
N LEU A 203 10.69 31.08 -31.12
CA LEU A 203 11.94 31.08 -30.36
C LEU A 203 13.11 31.47 -31.27
N PHE A 204 13.90 32.44 -30.83
CA PHE A 204 15.14 32.84 -31.49
C PHE A 204 16.33 32.55 -30.60
N ALA A 205 17.46 32.21 -31.23
CA ALA A 205 18.74 32.00 -30.58
C ALA A 205 19.80 32.93 -31.16
N LEU A 206 20.51 33.60 -30.26
CA LEU A 206 21.63 34.47 -30.54
C LEU A 206 22.93 33.70 -30.37
N THR A 207 23.92 34.04 -31.18
CA THR A 207 25.32 33.64 -31.01
C THR A 207 26.18 34.90 -31.11
N GLU A 208 27.51 34.78 -31.00
CA GLU A 208 28.39 35.97 -31.09
C GLU A 208 28.20 36.80 -32.38
N ASP A 209 27.82 36.19 -33.51
CA ASP A 209 27.69 36.87 -34.82
C ASP A 209 26.52 36.42 -35.71
N ARG A 210 25.63 35.53 -35.24
CA ARG A 210 24.51 34.96 -36.01
C ARG A 210 23.21 34.87 -35.21
N LEU A 211 22.10 34.99 -35.93
CA LEU A 211 20.75 34.80 -35.44
C LEU A 211 20.12 33.54 -36.07
N TYR A 212 19.42 32.76 -35.26
CA TYR A 212 18.69 31.57 -35.68
C TYR A 212 17.25 31.62 -35.17
N GLN A 213 16.30 31.09 -35.95
CA GLN A 213 15.01 30.64 -35.42
C GLN A 213 15.16 29.20 -34.94
N VAL A 214 14.65 28.90 -33.75
CA VAL A 214 14.68 27.57 -33.13
C VAL A 214 13.27 27.00 -33.15
N HIS A 215 13.15 25.73 -33.53
CA HIS A 215 11.87 25.03 -33.66
C HIS A 215 11.76 23.96 -32.56
N PRO A 216 11.39 24.33 -31.32
CA PRO A 216 11.39 23.42 -30.17
C PRO A 216 10.43 22.23 -30.32
N ASP A 217 9.45 22.34 -31.22
CA ASP A 217 8.49 21.29 -31.59
C ASP A 217 9.02 20.31 -32.66
N GLN A 218 10.12 20.65 -33.32
CA GLN A 218 10.74 19.86 -34.39
C GLN A 218 12.01 19.16 -33.90
N ILE A 219 11.83 17.98 -33.29
CA ILE A 219 12.91 17.20 -32.69
C ILE A 219 13.11 15.88 -33.45
N GLU A 220 14.31 15.65 -33.97
CA GLU A 220 14.71 14.38 -34.59
C GLU A 220 15.99 13.85 -33.95
N GLY A 221 15.91 12.69 -33.29
CA GLY A 221 17.07 12.04 -32.67
C GLY A 221 17.73 12.84 -31.53
N GLY A 222 16.96 13.68 -30.82
CA GLY A 222 17.46 14.56 -29.77
C GLY A 222 18.09 15.85 -30.27
N VAL A 223 17.98 16.14 -31.57
CA VAL A 223 18.41 17.41 -32.18
C VAL A 223 17.17 18.28 -32.40
N VAL A 224 17.21 19.50 -31.87
CA VAL A 224 16.18 20.53 -32.09
C VAL A 224 16.51 21.25 -33.38
N ALA A 225 15.57 21.28 -34.33
CA ALA A 225 15.77 21.95 -35.60
C ALA A 225 15.94 23.47 -35.38
N SER A 226 16.82 24.08 -36.17
CA SER A 226 16.99 25.52 -36.21
C SER A 226 17.26 25.98 -37.64
N THR A 227 16.81 27.20 -37.93
CA THR A 227 16.98 27.85 -39.22
C THR A 227 17.90 29.05 -39.05
N PHE A 228 19.02 29.06 -39.76
CA PHE A 228 19.91 30.22 -39.79
C PHE A 228 19.25 31.35 -40.55
N ILE A 229 19.06 32.49 -39.90
CA ILE A 229 18.41 33.67 -40.51
C ILE A 229 19.48 34.49 -41.22
N ASN A 230 20.39 35.09 -40.46
CA ASN A 230 21.47 35.90 -41.00
C ASN A 230 22.57 36.18 -39.96
N SER A 231 23.67 36.76 -40.40
CA SER A 231 24.64 37.40 -39.51
C SER A 231 24.15 38.79 -39.11
N HIS A 232 24.11 39.09 -37.81
CA HIS A 232 23.60 40.37 -37.30
C HIS A 232 24.69 41.46 -37.21
N GLY A 233 25.97 41.08 -37.17
CA GLY A 233 27.09 42.04 -37.19
C GLY A 233 27.30 42.83 -35.89
N ILE A 234 26.62 42.45 -34.80
CA ILE A 234 26.80 42.99 -33.46
C ILE A 234 28.01 42.28 -32.83
N PRO A 235 29.07 42.99 -32.41
CA PRO A 235 30.25 42.35 -31.86
C PRO A 235 29.96 41.64 -30.53
N SER A 236 30.31 40.35 -30.44
CA SER A 236 30.20 39.55 -29.20
C SER A 236 28.79 39.57 -28.61
N ALA A 237 27.75 39.44 -29.45
CA ALA A 237 26.36 39.54 -29.01
C ALA A 237 26.02 38.45 -27.98
N ASN A 238 25.40 38.86 -26.87
CA ASN A 238 25.15 37.98 -25.72
C ASN A 238 23.92 38.36 -24.90
N ALA A 239 23.04 39.20 -25.42
CA ALA A 239 21.76 39.50 -24.78
C ALA A 239 20.73 39.68 -25.89
N LEU A 240 19.55 39.09 -25.75
CA LEU A 240 18.48 39.04 -26.73
C LEU A 240 17.12 39.17 -26.05
N ILE A 241 16.23 39.98 -26.59
CA ILE A 241 14.83 40.01 -26.17
C ILE A 241 13.92 40.34 -27.34
N ASP A 242 12.67 39.92 -27.25
CA ASP A 242 11.61 40.43 -28.11
C ASP A 242 11.38 41.93 -27.89
N SER A 243 11.24 42.67 -28.97
CA SER A 243 10.95 44.10 -28.89
C SER A 243 9.44 44.33 -28.82
N ARG A 244 9.01 45.20 -27.91
CA ARG A 244 7.59 45.58 -27.84
C ARG A 244 7.26 46.57 -28.93
N ASP A 245 6.17 46.32 -29.66
CA ASP A 245 5.69 47.19 -30.74
C ASP A 245 5.72 48.68 -30.33
N GLY A 246 6.46 49.47 -31.11
CA GLY A 246 6.64 50.90 -30.95
C GLY A 246 7.82 51.34 -30.08
N ASP A 247 8.48 50.45 -29.32
CA ASP A 247 9.69 50.79 -28.58
C ASP A 247 10.85 51.02 -29.55
N PHE A 248 11.48 52.19 -29.48
CA PHE A 248 12.53 52.59 -30.43
C PHE A 248 12.14 52.53 -31.92
N GLY A 249 10.83 52.46 -32.22
CA GLY A 249 10.33 52.30 -33.57
C GLY A 249 10.40 50.86 -34.11
N SER A 250 10.51 49.87 -33.22
CA SER A 250 10.29 48.45 -33.55
C SER A 250 8.85 48.20 -34.00
N GLU A 251 8.69 47.16 -34.81
CA GLU A 251 7.40 46.55 -35.18
C GLU A 251 7.26 45.17 -34.48
N GLU A 252 6.06 44.59 -34.53
CA GLU A 252 5.81 43.24 -33.99
C GLU A 252 6.73 42.20 -34.67
N GLY A 253 7.44 41.40 -33.86
CA GLY A 253 8.37 40.38 -34.34
C GLY A 253 9.85 40.83 -34.40
N ASP A 254 10.14 42.11 -34.24
CA ASP A 254 11.51 42.61 -34.13
C ASP A 254 12.17 42.19 -32.80
N LEU A 255 13.52 42.10 -32.78
CA LEU A 255 14.27 41.77 -31.56
C LEU A 255 15.22 42.91 -31.16
N PHE A 256 15.51 43.02 -29.86
CA PHE A 256 16.65 43.80 -29.38
C PHE A 256 17.82 42.90 -28.99
N ALA A 257 19.04 43.33 -29.29
CA ALA A 257 20.25 42.65 -28.81
C ALA A 257 21.35 43.62 -28.37
N VAL A 258 22.22 43.13 -27.50
CA VAL A 258 23.38 43.87 -26.98
C VAL A 258 24.66 43.01 -27.09
N GLY A 259 25.80 43.66 -27.33
CA GLY A 259 27.12 43.05 -27.33
C GLY A 259 27.76 43.03 -25.95
N ALA A 260 28.54 41.99 -25.64
CA ALA A 260 29.34 41.91 -24.43
C ALA A 260 30.27 43.13 -24.31
N ASP A 261 31.04 43.41 -25.38
CA ASP A 261 32.08 44.45 -25.37
C ASP A 261 31.56 45.88 -25.61
N PHE A 262 30.34 46.01 -26.14
CA PHE A 262 29.72 47.28 -26.50
C PHE A 262 28.25 47.27 -26.12
N LEU A 263 27.86 48.15 -25.20
CA LEU A 263 26.49 48.21 -24.68
C LEU A 263 25.52 48.96 -25.61
N ASP A 264 25.81 49.05 -26.91
CA ASP A 264 24.85 49.62 -27.84
C ASP A 264 23.63 48.69 -27.95
N LEU A 265 22.44 49.22 -27.71
CA LEU A 265 21.19 48.50 -27.97
C LEU A 265 20.93 48.52 -29.48
N HIS A 266 20.86 47.33 -30.06
CA HIS A 266 20.59 47.15 -31.48
C HIS A 266 19.17 46.62 -31.67
N LEU A 267 18.44 47.21 -32.62
CA LEU A 267 17.19 46.68 -33.18
C LEU A 267 17.52 45.77 -34.36
N LEU A 268 17.04 44.54 -34.31
CA LEU A 268 17.09 43.55 -35.37
C LEU A 268 15.72 43.55 -36.04
N ASP A 269 15.65 44.20 -37.20
CA ASP A 269 14.45 44.37 -38.03
C ASP A 269 14.17 43.06 -38.77
N LEU A 270 13.10 42.37 -38.37
CA LEU A 270 12.71 41.06 -38.84
C LEU A 270 11.38 41.14 -39.60
N GLU A 271 11.35 40.56 -40.80
CA GLU A 271 10.12 40.40 -41.57
C GLU A 271 9.94 38.93 -41.98
N VAL A 272 8.68 38.49 -42.06
CA VAL A 272 8.34 37.20 -42.66
C VAL A 272 8.20 37.35 -44.17
N ALA A 273 9.08 36.68 -44.92
CA ALA A 273 9.04 36.62 -46.37
C ALA A 273 9.00 35.15 -46.84
N ASP A 274 7.99 34.80 -47.64
CA ASP A 274 7.78 33.43 -48.14
C ASP A 274 7.71 32.36 -47.02
N ASP A 275 7.04 32.69 -45.91
CA ASP A 275 6.90 31.86 -44.68
C ASP A 275 8.24 31.60 -43.94
N GLU A 276 9.29 32.37 -44.22
CA GLU A 276 10.57 32.34 -43.51
C GLU A 276 10.90 33.71 -42.90
N TRP A 277 11.49 33.72 -41.71
CA TRP A 277 11.99 34.94 -41.09
C TRP A 277 13.25 35.45 -41.79
N VAL A 278 13.29 36.74 -42.11
CA VAL A 278 14.42 37.41 -42.76
C VAL A 278 14.86 38.61 -41.94
N LEU A 279 16.17 38.68 -41.65
CA LEU A 279 16.78 39.86 -41.04
C LEU A 279 17.04 40.93 -42.11
N ASN A 280 16.23 41.98 -42.10
CA ASN A 280 16.30 43.08 -43.06
C ASN A 280 17.40 44.07 -42.72
N ASN A 281 17.50 44.44 -41.45
CA ASN A 281 18.40 45.48 -41.01
C ASN A 281 18.81 45.29 -39.53
N VAL A 282 19.96 45.85 -39.18
CA VAL A 282 20.42 45.93 -37.79
C VAL A 282 20.83 47.36 -37.52
N THR A 283 20.14 48.01 -36.59
CA THR A 283 20.34 49.44 -36.30
C THR A 283 20.61 49.68 -34.84
N THR A 284 21.63 50.47 -34.52
CA THR A 284 21.82 50.96 -33.15
C THR A 284 20.72 51.97 -32.82
N VAL A 285 19.88 51.64 -31.86
CA VAL A 285 18.75 52.49 -31.43
C VAL A 285 19.03 53.24 -30.14
N PHE A 286 19.98 52.78 -29.32
CA PHE A 286 20.34 53.44 -28.08
C PHE A 286 21.79 53.17 -27.64
N ASP A 287 22.56 54.24 -27.40
CA ASP A 287 23.93 54.19 -26.89
C ASP A 287 23.90 54.23 -25.34
N ILE A 288 23.95 53.04 -24.71
CA ILE A 288 23.87 52.89 -23.25
C ILE A 288 25.08 53.53 -22.56
N ASP A 289 26.28 53.30 -23.08
CA ASP A 289 27.51 53.83 -22.50
C ASP A 289 27.55 55.37 -22.55
N GLY A 290 27.15 55.95 -23.68
CA GLY A 290 26.98 57.38 -23.87
C GLY A 290 25.91 57.96 -22.94
N ALA A 291 24.79 57.26 -22.76
CA ALA A 291 23.73 57.68 -21.85
C ALA A 291 24.17 57.67 -20.38
N LEU A 292 24.91 56.65 -19.94
CA LEU A 292 25.51 56.57 -18.60
C LEU A 292 26.53 57.70 -18.40
N ALA A 293 27.44 57.89 -19.35
CA ALA A 293 28.48 58.91 -19.29
C ALA A 293 27.89 60.33 -19.27
N ALA A 294 26.84 60.59 -20.05
CA ALA A 294 26.15 61.89 -20.08
C ALA A 294 25.53 62.26 -18.73
N ARG A 295 25.21 61.28 -17.89
CA ARG A 295 24.67 61.46 -16.53
C ARG A 295 25.72 61.37 -15.43
N LEU A 296 27.01 61.28 -15.78
CA LEU A 296 28.12 61.08 -14.84
C LEU A 296 27.96 59.80 -14.00
N LEU A 297 27.27 58.80 -14.55
CA LEU A 297 27.17 57.48 -13.96
C LEU A 297 28.39 56.63 -14.41
N PRO A 298 28.73 55.55 -13.67
CA PRO A 298 29.69 54.58 -14.18
C PRO A 298 29.26 54.06 -15.56
N SER A 299 30.19 53.99 -16.51
CA SER A 299 29.90 53.72 -17.94
C SER A 299 30.92 52.77 -18.59
N ASN A 300 31.53 51.89 -17.80
CA ASN A 300 32.52 50.93 -18.29
C ASN A 300 32.06 49.50 -17.98
N TYR A 301 30.78 49.28 -18.22
CA TYR A 301 30.12 47.99 -18.05
C TYR A 301 30.32 47.16 -19.32
N VAL A 302 30.22 45.85 -19.15
CA VAL A 302 30.24 44.82 -20.20
C VAL A 302 28.96 44.02 -20.00
N SER A 303 28.19 43.76 -21.06
CA SER A 303 26.96 42.98 -20.92
C SER A 303 27.33 41.60 -20.38
N SER A 304 26.69 41.17 -19.29
CA SER A 304 27.02 39.92 -18.63
C SER A 304 26.20 38.74 -19.12
N GLY A 305 25.07 38.98 -19.81
CA GLY A 305 24.47 37.91 -20.60
C GLY A 305 22.97 37.94 -20.86
N ASP A 306 22.20 38.95 -20.42
CA ASP A 306 20.77 38.97 -20.75
C ASP A 306 20.13 40.36 -20.68
N LEU A 307 19.05 40.54 -21.42
CA LEU A 307 18.20 41.71 -21.55
C LEU A 307 16.73 41.28 -21.43
N ASP A 308 15.93 41.90 -20.56
CA ASP A 308 14.49 41.58 -20.50
C ASP A 308 13.65 42.78 -20.00
N TYR A 309 12.34 42.74 -20.18
CA TYR A 309 11.40 43.77 -19.74
C TYR A 309 10.88 43.53 -18.33
N VAL A 310 10.96 44.56 -17.48
CA VAL A 310 10.21 44.56 -16.22
C VAL A 310 8.72 44.86 -16.43
N SER A 311 7.90 44.53 -15.42
CA SER A 311 6.46 44.81 -15.37
C SER A 311 6.08 46.26 -15.69
N GLY A 312 6.96 47.22 -15.39
CA GLY A 312 6.81 48.65 -15.69
C GLY A 312 7.05 49.03 -17.16
N GLY A 313 7.40 48.08 -18.03
CA GLY A 313 7.76 48.32 -19.43
C GLY A 313 9.07 49.05 -19.60
N HIS A 314 10.07 48.70 -18.80
CA HIS A 314 11.44 49.18 -18.96
C HIS A 314 12.33 47.99 -19.28
N LEU A 315 13.30 48.18 -20.15
CA LEU A 315 14.31 47.17 -20.42
C LEU A 315 15.31 47.14 -19.25
N VAL A 316 15.78 45.95 -18.91
CA VAL A 316 16.82 45.74 -17.91
C VAL A 316 17.89 44.86 -18.51
N LEU A 317 19.13 45.36 -18.50
CA LEU A 317 20.32 44.65 -18.97
C LEU A 317 21.15 44.18 -17.77
N SER A 318 21.55 42.92 -17.75
CA SER A 318 22.59 42.42 -16.85
C SER A 318 23.96 42.85 -17.37
N ALA A 319 24.77 43.50 -16.53
CA ALA A 319 26.08 43.96 -16.95
C ALA A 319 27.12 43.95 -15.81
N ASN A 320 28.32 43.48 -16.11
CA ASN A 320 29.42 43.46 -15.16
C ASN A 320 30.36 44.65 -15.35
N ARG A 321 30.81 45.25 -14.25
CA ARG A 321 31.87 46.24 -14.28
C ARG A 321 33.19 45.65 -13.79
N PRO A 322 34.33 45.88 -14.47
CA PRO A 322 35.63 45.46 -13.97
C PRO A 322 35.89 45.90 -12.52
N GLY A 323 35.99 44.92 -11.62
CA GLY A 323 36.24 45.12 -10.19
C GLY A 323 34.99 45.07 -9.30
N GLU A 324 33.80 44.92 -9.87
CA GLU A 324 32.59 44.55 -9.12
C GLU A 324 32.59 43.04 -8.86
N ALA A 325 32.10 42.64 -7.67
CA ALA A 325 32.01 41.24 -7.27
C ALA A 325 30.76 40.53 -7.82
N ALA A 326 29.87 41.30 -8.46
CA ALA A 326 28.58 40.87 -8.92
C ALA A 326 28.14 41.73 -10.12
N ASP A 327 27.19 41.21 -10.90
CA ASP A 327 26.62 41.92 -12.03
C ASP A 327 25.69 43.03 -11.56
N SER A 328 25.66 44.14 -12.28
CA SER A 328 24.76 45.27 -12.08
C SER A 328 23.61 45.23 -13.08
N LEU A 329 22.41 45.55 -12.60
CA LEU A 329 21.25 45.71 -13.49
C LEU A 329 21.16 47.18 -13.95
N ILE A 330 21.12 47.37 -15.27
CA ILE A 330 20.97 48.67 -15.92
C ILE A 330 19.52 48.81 -16.43
N GLU A 331 18.74 49.70 -15.82
CA GLU A 331 17.36 49.99 -16.23
C GLU A 331 17.34 51.06 -17.33
N ILE A 332 16.75 50.72 -18.47
CA ILE A 332 16.57 51.56 -19.65
C ILE A 332 15.07 51.83 -19.80
N ARG A 333 14.65 53.06 -19.52
CA ARG A 333 13.28 53.49 -19.78
C ARG A 333 13.09 53.71 -21.27
N THR A 334 12.02 53.15 -21.84
CA THR A 334 11.68 53.22 -23.27
C THR A 334 10.43 54.08 -23.52
N PRO A 335 10.43 55.41 -23.29
CA PRO A 335 9.29 56.25 -23.64
C PRO A 335 9.21 56.48 -25.16
N GLY A 336 8.76 55.47 -25.91
CA GLY A 336 8.58 55.54 -27.37
C GLY A 336 9.91 55.53 -28.14
N THR A 337 10.16 56.53 -28.97
CA THR A 337 11.28 56.53 -29.95
C THR A 337 12.67 56.84 -29.36
N GLY A 338 12.86 56.78 -28.03
CA GLY A 338 14.15 57.08 -27.42
C GLY A 338 14.26 56.59 -25.98
N GLY A 339 15.48 56.20 -25.58
CA GLY A 339 15.77 55.60 -24.28
C GLY A 339 16.33 56.60 -23.27
N THR A 340 16.15 56.33 -21.97
CA THR A 340 16.84 57.07 -20.89
C THR A 340 17.23 56.17 -19.72
N ILE A 341 18.37 56.44 -19.07
CA ILE A 341 18.85 55.69 -17.88
C ILE A 341 18.84 56.58 -16.64
N GLU A 342 17.75 56.60 -15.88
CA GLU A 342 17.52 57.57 -14.80
C GLU A 342 18.22 57.24 -13.48
N SER A 343 18.54 55.97 -13.28
CA SER A 343 19.15 55.47 -12.05
C SER A 343 20.57 54.99 -12.29
N ALA A 344 21.42 55.08 -11.27
CA ALA A 344 22.69 54.38 -11.28
C ALA A 344 22.45 52.86 -11.41
N PRO A 345 23.27 52.12 -12.18
CA PRO A 345 23.21 50.67 -12.20
C PRO A 345 23.30 50.10 -10.78
N LYS A 346 22.51 49.08 -10.51
CA LYS A 346 22.37 48.52 -9.16
C LYS A 346 23.06 47.15 -9.08
N PRO A 347 24.18 47.00 -8.35
CA PRO A 347 24.90 45.72 -8.26
C PRO A 347 24.04 44.68 -7.60
N ALA A 348 23.73 43.54 -8.23
CA ALA A 348 23.03 42.40 -7.64
C ALA A 348 23.80 41.89 -6.42
N GLN A 349 23.31 42.15 -5.22
CA GLN A 349 23.98 41.72 -4.00
C GLN A 349 22.94 41.17 -3.04
N ASP A 350 23.17 39.92 -2.63
CA ASP A 350 22.70 39.35 -1.38
C ASP A 350 23.90 39.36 -0.39
N PRO A 351 23.72 39.74 0.89
CA PRO A 351 24.77 39.64 1.90
C PRO A 351 25.43 38.24 2.05
N GLY A 352 24.81 37.17 1.57
CA GLY A 352 25.29 35.79 1.67
C GLY A 352 25.97 35.21 0.41
N GLU A 353 25.73 35.77 -0.78
CA GLU A 353 26.07 35.10 -2.05
C GLU A 353 26.65 36.06 -3.12
N ALA A 354 27.52 35.52 -3.98
CA ALA A 354 28.11 36.24 -5.09
C ALA A 354 27.22 36.11 -6.33
N PHE A 355 26.61 37.22 -6.73
CA PHE A 355 25.67 37.30 -7.86
C PHE A 355 26.41 37.68 -9.15
N SER A 356 27.23 36.77 -9.69
CA SER A 356 28.02 37.01 -10.91
C SER A 356 27.58 36.09 -12.06
N GLU A 357 27.73 36.57 -13.29
CA GLU A 357 27.49 35.78 -14.51
C GLU A 357 25.99 35.44 -14.71
N ILE A 358 25.13 36.46 -14.67
CA ILE A 358 23.71 36.33 -15.05
C ILE A 358 23.61 36.24 -16.56
N PHE A 359 23.31 35.04 -17.05
CA PHE A 359 23.12 34.72 -18.46
C PHE A 359 21.65 34.45 -18.82
N GLY A 360 20.73 34.71 -17.89
CA GLY A 360 19.30 34.43 -18.05
C GLY A 360 18.47 35.40 -17.21
N LEU A 361 17.52 36.12 -17.79
CA LEU A 361 16.50 36.94 -17.17
C LEU A 361 15.15 36.55 -17.79
N ALA A 362 14.19 36.24 -16.94
CA ALA A 362 12.86 35.85 -17.38
C ALA A 362 11.80 36.44 -16.44
N PHE A 363 11.26 37.60 -16.82
CA PHE A 363 10.27 38.39 -16.09
C PHE A 363 8.86 38.06 -16.57
N ASP A 364 7.97 37.57 -15.69
CA ASP A 364 6.58 37.23 -16.06
C ASP A 364 5.50 38.23 -15.59
N GLY A 365 5.93 39.38 -15.08
CA GLY A 365 5.07 40.43 -14.55
C GLY A 365 4.68 40.28 -13.09
N ASN A 366 4.61 39.05 -12.55
CA ASN A 366 4.31 38.78 -11.13
C ASN A 366 5.51 38.22 -10.37
N ASP A 367 6.23 37.29 -10.99
CA ASP A 367 7.47 36.69 -10.55
C ASP A 367 8.57 36.98 -11.58
N SER A 368 9.82 36.79 -11.17
CA SER A 368 10.96 37.15 -11.99
C SER A 368 12.10 36.23 -11.64
N TYR A 369 12.65 35.56 -12.64
CA TYR A 369 13.72 34.61 -12.45
C TYR A 369 14.97 35.08 -13.18
N ALA A 370 16.12 34.83 -12.58
CA ALA A 370 17.41 34.99 -13.21
C ALA A 370 18.16 33.66 -13.15
N PHE A 371 19.00 33.41 -14.14
CA PHE A 371 19.80 32.21 -14.23
C PHE A 371 21.27 32.59 -14.30
N ALA A 372 22.07 32.01 -13.41
CA ALA A 372 23.50 32.26 -13.31
C ALA A 372 24.25 30.94 -13.19
N GLY A 373 24.88 30.51 -14.28
CA GLY A 373 25.51 29.19 -14.37
C GLY A 373 24.51 28.08 -14.08
N HIS A 374 24.63 27.39 -12.94
CA HIS A 374 23.73 26.29 -12.57
C HIS A 374 22.60 26.73 -11.62
N THR A 375 22.49 28.02 -11.33
CA THR A 375 21.60 28.51 -10.27
C THR A 375 20.43 29.28 -10.86
N MET A 376 19.20 28.95 -10.40
CA MET A 376 18.00 29.75 -10.61
C MET A 376 17.77 30.65 -9.40
N LEU A 377 17.49 31.91 -9.67
CA LEU A 377 17.41 32.98 -8.68
C LEU A 377 16.05 33.63 -8.83
N LYS A 378 15.25 33.65 -7.75
CA LYS A 378 14.05 34.49 -7.74
C LYS A 378 14.46 35.94 -7.45
N VAL A 379 14.07 36.86 -8.32
CA VAL A 379 14.45 38.27 -8.27
C VAL A 379 13.24 39.11 -7.90
N ASN A 380 13.23 39.77 -6.74
CA ASN A 380 12.17 40.73 -6.42
C ASN A 380 12.47 42.10 -7.05
N GLN A 381 11.43 42.78 -7.56
CA GLN A 381 11.49 44.08 -8.24
C GLN A 381 12.03 45.17 -7.29
N PHE A 382 13.36 45.30 -7.25
CA PHE A 382 14.15 46.42 -6.70
C PHE A 382 13.98 46.83 -5.22
N SER A 383 13.40 46.01 -4.33
CA SER A 383 13.58 46.17 -2.86
C SER A 383 14.58 45.18 -2.23
N ARG A 384 15.00 44.12 -2.93
CA ARG A 384 16.03 43.13 -2.52
C ARG A 384 16.02 42.69 -1.05
N ASP A 385 14.84 42.51 -0.47
CA ASP A 385 14.69 41.72 0.73
C ASP A 385 13.93 40.44 0.35
N SER A 386 14.68 39.33 0.39
CA SER A 386 14.32 37.92 0.18
C SER A 386 13.99 37.44 -1.24
N SER A 387 14.76 36.47 -1.72
CA SER A 387 14.25 35.13 -2.03
C SER A 387 15.37 34.11 -2.27
N ARG A 388 15.04 32.85 -1.96
CA ARG A 388 15.88 31.63 -1.94
C ARG A 388 16.57 31.31 -3.27
N GLU A 389 17.79 30.79 -3.13
CA GLU A 389 18.59 30.11 -4.14
C GLU A 389 17.99 28.73 -4.42
N LEU A 390 17.69 28.43 -5.68
CA LEU A 390 17.25 27.11 -6.11
C LEU A 390 18.18 26.67 -7.26
N GLU A 391 19.10 25.76 -6.99
CA GLU A 391 20.01 25.26 -8.02
C GLU A 391 19.23 24.41 -9.04
N LEU A 392 19.47 24.67 -10.32
CA LEU A 392 18.98 23.81 -11.38
C LEU A 392 19.60 22.43 -11.24
N THR A 393 18.78 21.41 -11.43
CA THR A 393 19.28 20.02 -11.57
C THR A 393 20.11 19.90 -12.85
N GLY A 394 21.43 20.08 -12.75
CA GLY A 394 22.31 20.04 -13.93
C GLY A 394 23.69 19.44 -13.70
N ARG A 395 24.22 19.44 -12.47
CA ARG A 395 25.55 18.88 -12.21
C ARG A 395 25.54 17.35 -12.32
N PRO A 396 26.49 16.74 -13.05
CA PRO A 396 26.56 15.29 -13.13
C PRO A 396 26.80 14.68 -11.75
N TYR A 397 25.95 13.73 -11.36
CA TYR A 397 26.13 12.87 -10.20
C TYR A 397 26.02 11.41 -10.62
N ILE A 398 26.67 10.55 -9.84
CA ILE A 398 26.63 9.11 -10.03
C ILE A 398 25.74 8.52 -8.94
N VAL A 399 24.81 7.66 -9.35
CA VAL A 399 24.01 6.88 -8.42
C VAL A 399 24.90 5.76 -7.84
N GLY A 400 25.09 5.73 -6.53
CA GLY A 400 25.89 4.73 -5.82
C GLY A 400 25.27 3.33 -5.81
N ALA A 401 25.95 2.38 -5.16
CA ALA A 401 25.51 0.97 -5.09
C ALA A 401 24.18 0.76 -4.33
N THR A 402 23.75 1.73 -3.51
CA THR A 402 22.43 1.76 -2.85
C THR A 402 21.72 3.04 -3.29
N ALA A 403 20.85 2.91 -4.29
CA ALA A 403 20.11 4.02 -4.88
C ALA A 403 18.68 4.13 -4.35
N SER A 404 18.20 3.12 -3.62
CA SER A 404 16.83 3.06 -3.13
C SER A 404 16.79 2.61 -1.68
N ALA A 405 15.86 3.16 -0.92
CA ALA A 405 15.56 2.74 0.44
C ALA A 405 14.05 2.55 0.59
N SER A 406 13.65 1.54 1.37
CA SER A 406 12.26 1.19 1.60
C SER A 406 11.91 1.41 3.06
N GLY A 407 10.69 1.90 3.29
CA GLY A 407 10.02 1.92 4.58
C GLY A 407 8.59 1.45 4.41
N THR A 408 7.94 1.09 5.52
CA THR A 408 6.61 0.47 5.50
C THR A 408 5.65 1.23 6.42
N ILE A 409 4.48 1.60 5.89
CA ILE A 409 3.32 2.00 6.68
C ILE A 409 2.61 0.71 7.07
N ILE A 410 2.49 0.47 8.37
CA ILE A 410 1.77 -0.66 8.93
C ILE A 410 0.31 -0.25 9.02
N GLY A 411 -0.53 -0.87 8.21
CA GLY A 411 -1.96 -0.62 8.18
C GLY A 411 -2.66 -1.09 9.46
N ASP A 412 -3.88 -0.64 9.66
CA ASP A 412 -4.72 -1.17 10.73
C ASP A 412 -5.02 -2.66 10.45
N PRO A 413 -4.86 -3.57 11.44
CA PRO A 413 -5.01 -5.00 11.19
C PRO A 413 -6.43 -5.30 10.70
N ALA A 414 -6.54 -5.86 9.49
CA ALA A 414 -7.80 -6.35 8.94
C ALA A 414 -8.56 -7.17 9.99
N ASP A 415 -9.85 -6.89 10.17
CA ASP A 415 -10.71 -7.69 11.04
C ASP A 415 -10.54 -9.17 10.63
N PRO A 416 -10.15 -10.05 11.58
CA PRO A 416 -9.84 -11.42 11.23
C PRO A 416 -11.09 -12.08 10.61
N PRO A 417 -10.96 -12.86 9.53
CA PRO A 417 -12.09 -13.49 8.89
C PRO A 417 -12.99 -14.25 9.87
N VAL A 418 -14.30 -14.03 9.77
CA VAL A 418 -15.30 -14.73 10.58
C VAL A 418 -15.74 -15.97 9.82
N VAL A 419 -15.58 -17.14 10.45
CA VAL A 419 -15.96 -18.44 9.86
C VAL A 419 -17.17 -19.00 10.59
N THR A 420 -18.24 -19.26 9.84
CA THR A 420 -19.43 -19.98 10.31
C THR A 420 -19.60 -21.27 9.52
N ILE A 421 -20.20 -22.29 10.14
CA ILE A 421 -20.31 -23.63 9.59
C ILE A 421 -21.77 -24.07 9.66
N ASN A 422 -22.29 -24.72 8.62
CA ASN A 422 -23.68 -25.17 8.49
C ASN A 422 -24.70 -24.05 8.73
N SER A 423 -24.37 -22.81 8.38
CA SER A 423 -25.23 -21.65 8.59
C SER A 423 -26.26 -21.47 7.46
N LEU A 424 -26.06 -22.12 6.31
CA LEU A 424 -26.97 -22.04 5.17
C LEU A 424 -28.03 -23.15 5.14
N ARG A 425 -28.02 -24.08 6.10
CA ARG A 425 -29.00 -25.16 6.20
C ARG A 425 -30.12 -24.80 7.16
N SER A 426 -31.35 -25.11 6.75
CA SER A 426 -32.54 -25.01 7.60
C SER A 426 -32.82 -26.36 8.25
N ASP A 427 -33.13 -26.35 9.54
CA ASP A 427 -33.63 -27.54 10.23
C ASP A 427 -35.03 -27.90 9.70
N PRO A 428 -35.37 -29.20 9.61
CA PRO A 428 -36.73 -29.62 9.32
C PRO A 428 -37.67 -29.24 10.47
N ASN A 429 -38.98 -29.23 10.17
CA ASN A 429 -39.99 -29.00 11.20
C ASN A 429 -39.96 -30.12 12.24
N ASP A 430 -40.25 -29.77 13.48
CA ASP A 430 -40.45 -30.73 14.57
C ASP A 430 -41.56 -31.74 14.23
N LEU A 431 -41.36 -33.00 14.63
CA LEU A 431 -42.37 -34.04 14.59
C LEU A 431 -43.50 -33.74 15.60
N PRO A 432 -44.71 -34.32 15.41
CA PRO A 432 -45.84 -34.07 16.29
C PRO A 432 -45.60 -34.43 17.77
N HIS A 433 -44.57 -35.20 18.06
CA HIS A 433 -44.20 -35.71 19.39
C HIS A 433 -43.02 -34.96 20.01
N GLY A 434 -42.85 -33.67 19.69
CA GLY A 434 -41.94 -32.77 20.43
C GLY A 434 -40.80 -32.22 19.59
N THR A 435 -39.92 -31.45 20.23
CA THR A 435 -38.81 -30.74 19.57
C THR A 435 -37.67 -31.69 19.21
N GLN A 436 -37.06 -31.50 18.05
CA GLN A 436 -35.90 -32.29 17.65
C GLN A 436 -34.71 -32.13 18.64
N PRO A 437 -33.93 -33.20 18.92
CA PRO A 437 -32.84 -33.13 19.91
C PRO A 437 -31.62 -32.31 19.49
N THR A 438 -31.50 -31.97 18.19
CA THR A 438 -30.35 -31.26 17.61
C THR A 438 -30.74 -30.42 16.40
N SER A 439 -29.77 -29.69 15.84
CA SER A 439 -29.90 -28.87 14.63
C SER A 439 -28.65 -28.93 13.76
N TRP A 440 -28.72 -28.45 12.53
CA TRP A 440 -27.56 -28.26 11.63
C TRP A 440 -26.44 -27.45 12.28
N ALA A 441 -26.79 -26.41 13.04
CA ALA A 441 -25.83 -25.58 13.77
C ALA A 441 -25.15 -26.32 14.93
N ARG A 442 -25.82 -27.31 15.54
CA ARG A 442 -25.32 -28.04 16.71
C ARG A 442 -24.58 -29.33 16.35
N GLN A 443 -25.14 -30.14 15.46
CA GLN A 443 -24.60 -31.45 15.08
C GLN A 443 -23.24 -31.36 14.40
N ARG A 444 -22.44 -32.43 14.48
CA ARG A 444 -21.14 -32.55 13.79
C ARG A 444 -20.98 -33.88 13.06
N SER A 445 -22.08 -34.60 12.83
CA SER A 445 -22.15 -35.77 11.94
C SER A 445 -21.81 -35.41 10.49
N GLN A 446 -22.19 -34.22 10.03
CA GLN A 446 -21.88 -33.72 8.69
C GLN A 446 -21.61 -32.20 8.68
N LEU A 447 -20.65 -31.76 7.87
CA LEU A 447 -20.50 -30.35 7.49
C LEU A 447 -20.83 -30.20 6.01
N ARG A 448 -21.74 -29.28 5.68
CA ARG A 448 -22.29 -29.09 4.32
C ARG A 448 -21.99 -27.71 3.77
N ASP A 449 -21.73 -26.74 4.62
CA ASP A 449 -21.29 -25.42 4.20
C ASP A 449 -20.34 -24.78 5.21
N ILE A 450 -19.40 -24.00 4.67
CA ILE A 450 -18.52 -23.11 5.42
C ILE A 450 -18.70 -21.72 4.80
N VAL A 451 -19.13 -20.76 5.61
CA VAL A 451 -19.28 -19.36 5.21
C VAL A 451 -18.18 -18.55 5.87
N ILE A 452 -17.40 -17.85 5.05
CA ILE A 452 -16.28 -17.03 5.45
C ILE A 452 -16.64 -15.58 5.10
N GLU A 453 -16.68 -14.74 6.11
CA GLU A 453 -16.80 -13.29 5.97
C GLU A 453 -15.42 -12.67 6.19
N LEU A 454 -14.87 -12.07 5.14
CA LEU A 454 -13.56 -11.43 5.13
C LEU A 454 -13.63 -10.04 5.78
N GLY A 455 -12.49 -9.55 6.26
CA GLY A 455 -12.34 -8.16 6.70
C GLY A 455 -12.58 -7.17 5.56
N ASP A 456 -12.16 -7.53 4.33
CA ASP A 456 -12.28 -6.68 3.14
C ASP A 456 -12.80 -7.38 1.89
N ASN A 457 -13.20 -6.54 0.92
CA ASN A 457 -13.62 -7.00 -0.40
C ASN A 457 -12.39 -7.49 -1.17
N ILE A 458 -12.52 -8.62 -1.85
CA ILE A 458 -11.53 -9.06 -2.83
C ILE A 458 -12.19 -9.12 -4.20
N ASP A 459 -11.41 -9.10 -5.28
CA ASP A 459 -11.95 -9.22 -6.65
C ASP A 459 -11.86 -10.65 -7.19
N THR A 460 -10.88 -11.42 -6.73
CA THR A 460 -10.65 -12.79 -7.17
C THR A 460 -10.10 -13.64 -6.04
N ILE A 461 -10.38 -14.95 -6.06
CA ILE A 461 -9.74 -15.91 -5.16
C ILE A 461 -8.50 -16.48 -5.89
N PRO A 462 -7.28 -16.25 -5.39
CA PRO A 462 -6.08 -16.74 -6.03
C PRO A 462 -5.99 -18.27 -5.96
N PRO A 463 -5.25 -18.91 -6.89
CA PRO A 463 -4.98 -20.35 -6.80
C PRO A 463 -4.35 -20.70 -5.45
N ARG A 464 -4.90 -21.71 -4.76
CA ARG A 464 -4.51 -22.12 -3.40
C ARG A 464 -4.74 -21.06 -2.31
N GLY A 465 -5.52 -20.01 -2.59
CA GLY A 465 -5.89 -19.00 -1.58
C GLY A 465 -6.72 -19.57 -0.43
N ILE A 466 -7.38 -20.71 -0.63
CA ILE A 466 -8.17 -21.42 0.38
C ILE A 466 -7.68 -22.86 0.45
N VAL A 467 -7.23 -23.29 1.63
CA VAL A 467 -6.79 -24.66 1.88
C VAL A 467 -7.57 -25.23 3.05
N LEU A 468 -8.37 -26.28 2.78
CA LEU A 468 -9.04 -27.07 3.80
C LEU A 468 -8.24 -28.36 4.04
N SER A 469 -7.99 -28.72 5.29
CA SER A 469 -7.25 -29.94 5.65
C SER A 469 -7.91 -30.68 6.81
N ASN A 470 -7.92 -32.01 6.73
CA ASN A 470 -8.27 -32.90 7.83
C ASN A 470 -7.01 -33.21 8.67
N LEU A 471 -7.08 -32.99 9.98
CA LEU A 471 -6.03 -33.27 10.95
C LEU A 471 -6.17 -34.67 11.60
N GLY A 472 -7.18 -35.42 11.20
CA GLY A 472 -7.55 -36.72 11.74
C GLY A 472 -8.33 -36.62 13.05
N VAL A 473 -8.74 -37.78 13.57
CA VAL A 473 -9.52 -37.89 14.82
C VAL A 473 -8.67 -37.61 16.07
N THR A 474 -7.36 -37.83 16.05
CA THR A 474 -6.47 -37.53 17.18
C THR A 474 -5.79 -36.16 17.08
N GLY A 475 -5.82 -35.54 15.89
CA GLY A 475 -5.06 -34.31 15.61
C GLY A 475 -3.54 -34.49 15.54
N ALA A 476 -3.01 -35.72 15.68
CA ALA A 476 -1.57 -36.02 15.71
C ALA A 476 -1.02 -36.45 14.34
N GLY A 477 -1.87 -36.69 13.34
CA GLY A 477 -1.47 -37.03 11.98
C GLY A 477 -0.98 -35.81 11.19
N ALA A 478 -0.27 -36.07 10.08
CA ALA A 478 0.00 -35.02 9.11
C ALA A 478 -1.32 -34.52 8.50
N PRO A 479 -1.52 -33.19 8.33
CA PRO A 479 -2.72 -32.66 7.68
C PRO A 479 -2.90 -33.25 6.29
N VAL A 480 -4.10 -33.74 5.99
CA VAL A 480 -4.48 -34.23 4.66
C VAL A 480 -5.36 -33.17 4.00
N GLU A 481 -4.89 -32.59 2.89
CA GLU A 481 -5.64 -31.58 2.13
C GLU A 481 -6.93 -32.19 1.56
N ILE A 482 -8.06 -31.51 1.79
CA ILE A 482 -9.35 -31.83 1.20
C ILE A 482 -9.47 -31.06 -0.11
N THR A 483 -9.54 -31.76 -1.23
CA THR A 483 -9.71 -31.11 -2.53
C THR A 483 -11.08 -30.44 -2.61
N LEU A 484 -11.07 -29.11 -2.77
CA LEU A 484 -12.24 -28.31 -3.07
C LEU A 484 -12.35 -28.15 -4.59
N ARG A 485 -13.53 -28.44 -5.14
CA ARG A 485 -13.79 -28.19 -6.57
C ARG A 485 -14.25 -26.75 -6.78
N GLY A 486 -14.06 -26.24 -8.00
CA GLY A 486 -14.48 -24.87 -8.33
C GLY A 486 -15.98 -24.62 -8.17
N ASP A 487 -16.83 -25.63 -8.42
CA ASP A 487 -18.29 -25.55 -8.25
C ASP A 487 -18.73 -25.53 -6.77
N GLN A 488 -17.82 -25.86 -5.85
CA GLN A 488 -18.08 -25.83 -4.41
C GLN A 488 -17.81 -24.45 -3.81
N ILE A 489 -17.06 -23.57 -4.49
CA ILE A 489 -16.70 -22.26 -3.98
C ILE A 489 -17.53 -21.20 -4.69
N THR A 490 -18.47 -20.61 -3.97
CA THR A 490 -19.26 -19.48 -4.46
C THR A 490 -18.68 -18.19 -3.91
N PHE A 491 -18.35 -17.26 -4.82
CA PHE A 491 -17.79 -15.96 -4.51
C PHE A 491 -18.20 -14.95 -5.60
N VAL A 492 -18.49 -13.72 -5.18
CA VAL A 492 -18.84 -12.61 -6.08
C VAL A 492 -17.71 -11.58 -6.01
N PRO A 493 -17.09 -11.17 -7.15
CA PRO A 493 -16.08 -10.12 -7.16
C PRO A 493 -16.56 -8.84 -6.46
N GLY A 494 -15.69 -8.24 -5.65
CA GLY A 494 -16.00 -7.08 -4.82
C GLY A 494 -16.83 -7.42 -3.56
N SER A 495 -16.91 -8.68 -3.16
CA SER A 495 -17.63 -9.13 -1.95
C SER A 495 -16.69 -9.56 -0.83
N ARG A 496 -17.17 -9.46 0.41
CA ARG A 496 -16.53 -10.04 1.61
C ARG A 496 -16.92 -11.50 1.86
N LEU A 497 -17.88 -12.05 1.12
CA LEU A 497 -18.48 -13.35 1.43
C LEU A 497 -17.96 -14.45 0.51
N ILE A 498 -17.34 -15.47 1.11
CA ILE A 498 -16.99 -16.72 0.43
C ILE A 498 -17.82 -17.85 1.05
N THR A 499 -18.47 -18.64 0.19
CA THR A 499 -19.22 -19.82 0.62
C THR A 499 -18.60 -21.07 0.01
N ILE A 500 -18.27 -22.05 0.85
CA ILE A 500 -17.82 -23.39 0.45
C ILE A 500 -18.98 -24.37 0.68
N GLN A 501 -19.55 -24.92 -0.38
CA GLN A 501 -20.58 -25.96 -0.36
C GLN A 501 -19.94 -27.34 -0.46
N LEU A 502 -20.05 -28.15 0.58
CA LEU A 502 -19.44 -29.47 0.67
C LEU A 502 -20.44 -30.56 0.28
N ASP A 503 -19.96 -31.55 -0.49
CA ASP A 503 -20.76 -32.70 -0.85
C ASP A 503 -21.00 -33.62 0.36
N GLU A 504 -22.02 -34.46 0.24
CA GLU A 504 -22.36 -35.40 1.28
C GLU A 504 -21.23 -36.43 1.41
N GLY A 505 -20.73 -36.64 2.62
CA GLY A 505 -19.63 -37.55 2.87
C GLY A 505 -18.26 -37.12 2.30
N GLN A 506 -18.12 -35.91 1.75
CA GLN A 506 -16.82 -35.40 1.27
C GLN A 506 -15.79 -35.32 2.39
N LEU A 507 -16.24 -34.97 3.59
CA LEU A 507 -15.41 -34.83 4.77
C LEU A 507 -15.33 -36.17 5.53
N PRO A 508 -14.13 -36.78 5.64
CA PRO A 508 -13.93 -37.92 6.53
C PRO A 508 -14.06 -37.52 8.01
N ASP A 509 -14.08 -38.48 8.92
CA ASP A 509 -14.08 -38.14 10.34
C ASP A 509 -12.74 -37.51 10.75
N GLY A 510 -12.81 -36.45 11.55
CA GLY A 510 -11.64 -35.76 12.06
C GLY A 510 -11.85 -34.28 12.34
N ARG A 511 -10.79 -33.67 12.87
CA ARG A 511 -10.71 -32.23 13.14
C ARG A 511 -10.21 -31.49 11.92
N TYR A 512 -10.76 -30.31 11.61
CA TYR A 512 -10.41 -29.58 10.40
C TYR A 512 -9.55 -28.34 10.65
N ARG A 513 -8.83 -27.93 9.61
CA ARG A 513 -8.12 -26.66 9.53
C ARG A 513 -8.42 -26.00 8.19
N LEU A 514 -8.84 -24.75 8.24
CA LEU A 514 -8.99 -23.85 7.11
C LEU A 514 -7.86 -22.82 7.16
N VAL A 515 -7.14 -22.67 6.06
CA VAL A 515 -6.10 -21.64 5.90
C VAL A 515 -6.50 -20.74 4.74
N LEU A 516 -6.49 -19.43 4.97
CA LEU A 516 -6.70 -18.41 3.96
C LEU A 516 -5.37 -17.69 3.73
N SER A 517 -4.95 -17.57 2.48
CA SER A 517 -3.69 -16.92 2.13
C SER A 517 -3.76 -15.40 2.39
N PRO A 518 -2.61 -14.72 2.52
CA PRO A 518 -2.55 -13.27 2.69
C PRO A 518 -3.35 -12.49 1.63
N GLU A 519 -3.36 -12.99 0.40
CA GLU A 519 -4.07 -12.37 -0.72
C GLU A 519 -5.59 -12.52 -0.61
N VAL A 520 -6.09 -13.55 0.09
CA VAL A 520 -7.54 -13.71 0.35
C VAL A 520 -7.98 -12.85 1.53
N THR A 521 -7.12 -12.68 2.53
CA THR A 521 -7.45 -11.89 3.73
C THR A 521 -7.14 -10.41 3.58
N SER A 522 -6.54 -10.00 2.45
CA SER A 522 -5.97 -8.66 2.25
C SER A 522 -5.03 -8.26 3.41
N GLY A 523 -4.31 -9.23 3.97
CA GLY A 523 -3.56 -9.07 5.22
C GLY A 523 -2.74 -10.30 5.58
N PRO A 524 -2.46 -10.59 6.86
CA PRO A 524 -1.72 -11.80 7.24
C PRO A 524 -2.52 -13.07 6.96
N GLN A 525 -1.82 -14.20 6.80
CA GLN A 525 -2.45 -15.52 6.65
C GLN A 525 -3.37 -15.81 7.82
N PHE A 526 -4.63 -16.17 7.54
CA PHE A 526 -5.58 -16.58 8.57
C PHE A 526 -5.65 -18.10 8.68
N THR A 527 -5.74 -18.62 9.91
CA THR A 527 -5.86 -20.06 10.18
C THR A 527 -6.97 -20.33 11.17
N PHE A 528 -8.00 -21.03 10.73
CA PHE A 528 -9.11 -21.49 11.55
C PHE A 528 -9.00 -22.99 11.79
N THR A 529 -8.57 -23.36 12.99
CA THR A 529 -8.41 -24.77 13.39
C THR A 529 -9.51 -25.18 14.36
N GLY A 530 -10.06 -26.38 14.17
CA GLY A 530 -11.07 -26.95 15.06
C GLY A 530 -10.64 -27.04 16.51
N ASP A 531 -11.50 -26.55 17.39
CA ASP A 531 -11.38 -26.65 18.84
C ASP A 531 -12.77 -26.87 19.49
N ARG A 532 -12.81 -26.86 20.83
CA ARG A 532 -14.05 -27.07 21.59
C ARG A 532 -15.07 -25.95 21.45
N ILE A 533 -14.65 -24.74 21.07
CA ILE A 533 -15.49 -23.55 21.01
C ILE A 533 -16.13 -23.47 19.63
N ASN A 534 -15.31 -23.50 18.57
CA ASN A 534 -15.79 -23.40 17.19
C ASN A 534 -16.35 -24.73 16.66
N ARG A 535 -15.98 -25.85 17.28
CA ARG A 535 -16.41 -27.21 16.91
C ARG A 535 -16.17 -27.51 15.43
N PHE A 536 -15.07 -27.04 14.84
CA PHE A 536 -14.76 -27.30 13.44
C PHE A 536 -14.16 -28.71 13.24
N PHE A 537 -15.03 -29.70 13.32
CA PHE A 537 -14.75 -31.13 13.12
C PHE A 537 -15.95 -31.83 12.49
N SER A 538 -15.75 -33.04 11.98
CA SER A 538 -16.84 -33.93 11.58
C SER A 538 -16.63 -35.32 12.20
N LEU A 539 -17.67 -35.92 12.74
CA LEU A 539 -17.67 -37.25 13.36
C LEU A 539 -19.03 -37.89 13.12
N LYS A 540 -19.11 -38.86 12.20
CA LYS A 540 -20.39 -39.47 11.81
C LYS A 540 -21.07 -40.12 13.01
N GLY A 541 -22.31 -39.72 13.27
CA GLY A 541 -23.08 -40.15 14.44
C GLY A 541 -22.98 -39.21 15.66
N ASP A 542 -22.12 -38.18 15.64
CA ASP A 542 -22.11 -37.13 16.68
C ASP A 542 -23.15 -36.06 16.35
N TRP A 543 -24.37 -36.30 16.80
CA TRP A 543 -25.48 -35.41 16.54
C TRP A 543 -25.60 -34.30 17.57
N ASN A 544 -25.03 -34.45 18.77
CA ASN A 544 -25.10 -33.40 19.78
C ASN A 544 -23.92 -32.40 19.71
N GLY A 545 -22.88 -32.73 18.92
CA GLY A 545 -21.71 -31.91 18.63
C GLY A 545 -20.67 -31.89 19.75
N ASN A 546 -20.62 -32.90 20.62
CA ASN A 546 -19.69 -32.99 21.76
C ASN A 546 -18.34 -33.65 21.40
N ALA A 547 -18.12 -33.94 20.12
CA ALA A 547 -16.96 -34.63 19.57
C ALA A 547 -16.87 -36.11 19.97
N ARG A 548 -18.00 -36.76 20.27
CA ARG A 548 -18.12 -38.18 20.57
C ARG A 548 -19.39 -38.75 19.95
N VAL A 549 -19.37 -40.07 19.73
CA VAL A 549 -20.57 -40.84 19.38
C VAL A 549 -20.91 -41.70 20.58
N ASP A 550 -21.95 -41.32 21.31
CA ASP A 550 -22.35 -42.00 22.54
C ASP A 550 -23.88 -42.17 22.62
N LEU A 551 -24.39 -42.67 23.75
CA LEU A 551 -25.82 -42.95 23.92
C LEU A 551 -26.68 -41.68 23.83
N LEU A 552 -26.12 -40.50 24.10
CA LEU A 552 -26.85 -39.24 24.03
C LEU A 552 -27.17 -38.86 22.58
N ASP A 553 -26.30 -39.23 21.64
CA ASP A 553 -26.55 -39.04 20.22
C ASP A 553 -27.73 -39.89 19.75
N PHE A 554 -27.85 -41.11 20.27
CA PHE A 554 -28.90 -42.05 19.87
C PHE A 554 -30.33 -41.51 20.02
N ALA A 555 -30.55 -40.51 20.89
CA ALA A 555 -31.83 -39.81 20.98
C ALA A 555 -32.27 -39.18 19.65
N THR A 556 -31.32 -38.67 18.85
CA THR A 556 -31.59 -38.08 17.53
C THR A 556 -32.01 -39.15 16.54
N PHE A 557 -31.35 -40.31 16.53
CA PHE A 557 -31.76 -41.47 15.73
C PHE A 557 -33.18 -41.93 16.09
N ALA A 558 -33.44 -42.13 17.38
CA ALA A 558 -34.73 -42.61 17.86
C ALA A 558 -35.87 -41.65 17.53
N TYR A 559 -35.63 -40.34 17.62
CA TYR A 559 -36.60 -39.30 17.27
C TYR A 559 -37.03 -39.38 15.80
N TRP A 560 -36.08 -39.54 14.87
CA TRP A 560 -36.38 -39.63 13.44
C TRP A 560 -36.73 -41.03 12.94
N PHE A 561 -36.61 -42.08 13.78
CA PHE A 561 -36.80 -43.46 13.36
C PHE A 561 -38.20 -43.72 12.76
N GLY A 562 -38.23 -44.31 11.57
CA GLY A 562 -39.41 -44.61 10.77
C GLY A 562 -39.88 -43.46 9.88
N THR A 563 -39.14 -42.35 9.81
CA THR A 563 -39.46 -41.21 8.92
C THR A 563 -38.58 -41.20 7.67
N SER A 564 -39.09 -40.69 6.55
CA SER A 564 -38.30 -40.47 5.32
C SER A 564 -37.46 -39.19 5.40
N THR A 565 -36.35 -39.09 4.67
CA THR A 565 -35.49 -37.88 4.62
C THR A 565 -36.12 -36.65 3.96
N GLY A 566 -37.29 -36.77 3.34
CA GLY A 566 -38.12 -35.61 3.01
C GLY A 566 -38.72 -34.90 4.24
N VAL A 567 -38.60 -35.53 5.41
CA VAL A 567 -39.08 -35.07 6.71
C VAL A 567 -37.93 -35.05 7.73
N ALA A 568 -37.07 -36.07 7.74
CA ALA A 568 -35.86 -36.13 8.57
C ALA A 568 -34.67 -35.38 7.95
N PRO A 569 -33.73 -34.86 8.76
CA PRO A 569 -32.48 -34.30 8.25
C PRO A 569 -31.58 -35.35 7.61
N GLU A 570 -30.90 -34.99 6.52
CA GLU A 570 -29.92 -35.84 5.81
C GLU A 570 -28.83 -36.40 6.74
N TYR A 571 -28.43 -35.66 7.78
CA TYR A 571 -27.34 -36.10 8.67
C TYR A 571 -27.68 -37.30 9.58
N VAL A 572 -28.94 -37.75 9.60
CA VAL A 572 -29.43 -38.89 10.39
C VAL A 572 -29.56 -40.17 9.56
N ASP A 573 -29.78 -40.05 8.25
CA ASP A 573 -29.77 -41.15 7.28
C ASP A 573 -28.32 -41.49 6.92
N LEU A 574 -27.74 -42.42 7.68
CA LEU A 574 -26.33 -42.76 7.61
C LEU A 574 -26.01 -43.74 6.48
N ASP A 575 -27.00 -44.48 5.98
CA ASP A 575 -26.86 -45.39 4.84
C ASP A 575 -27.32 -44.79 3.49
N VAL A 576 -27.91 -43.59 3.52
CA VAL A 576 -28.38 -42.80 2.37
C VAL A 576 -29.51 -43.52 1.63
N SER A 577 -30.37 -44.23 2.36
CA SER A 577 -31.50 -44.98 1.79
C SER A 577 -32.74 -44.13 1.51
N GLY A 578 -32.79 -42.91 2.04
CA GLY A 578 -33.94 -42.00 1.94
C GLY A 578 -34.92 -42.11 3.11
N GLY A 579 -34.58 -42.87 4.16
CA GLY A 579 -35.34 -42.94 5.41
C GLY A 579 -34.45 -43.28 6.59
N VAL A 580 -34.92 -42.98 7.79
CA VAL A 580 -34.23 -43.34 9.04
C VAL A 580 -34.82 -44.64 9.54
N ASP A 581 -34.13 -45.75 9.35
CA ASP A 581 -34.60 -47.08 9.74
C ASP A 581 -33.49 -47.96 10.38
N GLN A 582 -33.69 -49.28 10.42
CA GLN A 582 -32.74 -50.19 11.08
C GLN A 582 -31.39 -50.28 10.33
N LEU A 583 -31.36 -49.97 9.04
CA LEU A 583 -30.14 -50.04 8.23
C LEU A 583 -29.13 -48.94 8.62
N ASP A 584 -29.62 -47.78 9.04
CA ASP A 584 -28.81 -46.67 9.59
C ASP A 584 -28.14 -46.99 10.92
N PHE A 585 -28.70 -47.94 11.68
CA PHE A 585 -28.14 -48.33 12.97
C PHE A 585 -26.76 -48.95 12.83
N GLY A 586 -26.52 -49.75 11.79
CA GLY A 586 -25.22 -50.39 11.56
C GLY A 586 -24.08 -49.37 11.42
N PRO A 587 -24.19 -48.37 10.53
CA PRO A 587 -23.26 -47.25 10.45
C PRO A 587 -23.06 -46.50 11.77
N PHE A 588 -24.13 -46.24 12.53
CA PHE A 588 -24.04 -45.59 13.85
C PHE A 588 -23.27 -46.45 14.87
N GLU A 589 -23.64 -47.72 15.01
CA GLU A 589 -23.03 -48.68 15.93
C GLU A 589 -21.53 -48.87 15.64
N ASN A 590 -21.14 -48.86 14.36
CA ASN A 590 -19.75 -48.96 13.94
C ASN A 590 -18.89 -47.76 14.39
N ARG A 591 -19.52 -46.61 14.68
CA ARG A 591 -18.85 -45.41 15.20
C ARG A 591 -19.10 -45.19 16.68
N TYR A 592 -19.88 -46.03 17.33
CA TYR A 592 -20.16 -45.89 18.75
C TYR A 592 -18.88 -45.98 19.59
N ALA A 593 -18.75 -45.07 20.56
CA ALA A 593 -17.55 -44.78 21.34
C ALA A 593 -16.39 -44.11 20.57
N ALA A 594 -16.57 -43.75 19.29
CA ALA A 594 -15.59 -42.92 18.58
C ALA A 594 -15.59 -41.49 19.14
N ALA A 595 -14.44 -40.83 19.02
CA ALA A 595 -14.24 -39.46 19.50
C ALA A 595 -13.25 -38.71 18.61
N VAL A 596 -13.41 -37.39 18.54
CA VAL A 596 -12.44 -36.47 17.96
C VAL A 596 -11.76 -35.68 19.07
N ALA A 597 -10.43 -35.73 19.10
CA ALA A 597 -9.60 -35.00 20.05
C ALA A 597 -9.58 -33.50 19.73
N LEU A 598 -10.25 -32.71 20.56
CA LEU A 598 -10.27 -31.26 20.49
C LEU A 598 -9.33 -30.64 21.53
N PRO A 599 -8.46 -29.68 21.15
CA PRO A 599 -7.60 -28.98 22.10
C PRO A 599 -8.40 -28.33 23.23
N GLY A 600 -7.98 -28.55 24.48
CA GLY A 600 -8.59 -27.96 25.67
C GLY A 600 -9.95 -28.55 26.07
N ALA A 601 -10.46 -29.57 25.37
CA ALA A 601 -11.62 -30.31 25.83
C ALA A 601 -11.17 -31.30 26.93
N PRO A 602 -11.79 -31.31 28.13
CA PRO A 602 -11.60 -32.42 29.05
C PRO A 602 -12.04 -33.72 28.38
N ASP A 603 -11.53 -34.84 28.86
CA ASP A 603 -11.96 -36.18 28.45
C ASP A 603 -12.93 -36.76 29.50
N PRO A 604 -14.19 -36.27 29.62
CA PRO A 604 -15.14 -36.84 30.56
C PRO A 604 -15.75 -38.10 29.92
N ILE A 605 -14.97 -39.18 29.82
CA ILE A 605 -15.56 -40.48 29.51
C ILE A 605 -16.51 -40.80 30.66
N THR A 606 -17.81 -40.82 30.39
CA THR A 606 -18.79 -41.45 31.27
C THR A 606 -18.94 -42.89 30.75
N PRO A 607 -18.36 -43.91 31.42
CA PRO A 607 -18.29 -45.26 30.88
C PRO A 607 -19.66 -45.83 30.49
N ASP A 608 -20.71 -45.44 31.21
CA ASP A 608 -22.09 -45.91 30.97
C ASP A 608 -22.68 -45.41 29.64
N LEU A 609 -22.18 -44.30 29.09
CA LEU A 609 -22.68 -43.72 27.82
C LEU A 609 -22.07 -44.36 26.57
N ILE A 610 -21.04 -45.21 26.73
CA ILE A 610 -20.34 -45.89 25.65
C ILE A 610 -20.46 -47.42 25.73
N ASP A 611 -21.34 -47.94 26.58
CA ASP A 611 -21.61 -49.38 26.69
C ASP A 611 -22.49 -49.87 25.53
N LYS A 612 -21.93 -50.75 24.69
CA LYS A 612 -22.65 -51.36 23.55
C LYS A 612 -23.88 -52.15 23.99
N ALA A 613 -23.88 -52.75 25.18
CA ALA A 613 -25.05 -53.46 25.68
C ALA A 613 -26.18 -52.49 26.03
N GLU A 614 -25.86 -51.27 26.46
CA GLU A 614 -26.83 -50.20 26.67
C GLU A 614 -27.36 -49.68 25.32
N LEU A 615 -26.49 -49.51 24.32
CA LEU A 615 -26.89 -49.16 22.96
C LEU A 615 -27.85 -50.19 22.35
N GLN A 616 -27.58 -51.49 22.51
CA GLN A 616 -28.47 -52.54 22.00
C GLN A 616 -29.83 -52.54 22.71
N ARG A 617 -29.85 -52.28 24.01
CA ARG A 617 -31.09 -52.10 24.77
C ARG A 617 -31.88 -50.88 24.28
N ALA A 618 -31.19 -49.80 23.97
CA ALA A 618 -31.78 -48.64 23.31
C ALA A 618 -32.38 -49.02 21.94
N LEU A 619 -31.66 -49.68 21.03
CA LEU A 619 -32.26 -50.11 19.76
C LEU A 619 -33.52 -50.95 19.96
N ASN A 620 -33.49 -51.91 20.90
CA ASN A 620 -34.64 -52.74 21.22
C ASN A 620 -35.87 -51.93 21.67
N SER A 621 -35.67 -50.84 22.43
CA SER A 621 -36.77 -49.97 22.83
C SER A 621 -37.28 -49.08 21.68
N VAL A 622 -36.46 -48.74 20.69
CA VAL A 622 -36.96 -48.10 19.45
C VAL A 622 -37.84 -49.08 18.67
N LEU A 623 -37.37 -50.31 18.47
CA LEU A 623 -38.09 -51.33 17.69
C LEU A 623 -39.39 -51.79 18.39
N ASN A 624 -39.39 -51.79 19.72
CA ASN A 624 -40.55 -52.09 20.54
C ASN A 624 -40.66 -51.11 21.72
N PRO A 625 -41.41 -50.00 21.57
CA PRO A 625 -41.55 -48.96 22.60
C PRO A 625 -42.05 -49.46 23.96
N LEU A 626 -42.75 -50.60 24.00
CA LEU A 626 -43.25 -51.20 25.23
C LEU A 626 -42.16 -51.94 26.04
N ASN A 627 -41.03 -52.26 25.42
CA ASN A 627 -39.89 -52.97 26.02
C ASN A 627 -38.78 -51.99 26.44
N VAL A 628 -39.09 -51.15 27.44
CA VAL A 628 -38.24 -50.05 27.89
C VAL A 628 -36.90 -50.54 28.49
N ASN A 629 -36.86 -51.74 29.07
CA ASN A 629 -35.63 -52.32 29.62
C ASN A 629 -34.78 -53.10 28.60
N GLY A 630 -35.31 -53.33 27.40
CA GLY A 630 -34.63 -53.96 26.27
C GLY A 630 -34.38 -55.47 26.38
N ARG A 631 -35.03 -56.21 27.30
CA ARG A 631 -34.80 -57.65 27.57
C ARG A 631 -35.69 -58.60 26.77
N ASP A 632 -35.93 -58.28 25.50
CA ASP A 632 -36.70 -59.06 24.51
C ASP A 632 -38.17 -59.41 24.86
N GLN A 633 -38.68 -59.03 26.04
CA GLN A 633 -40.06 -59.26 26.45
C GLN A 633 -40.62 -58.05 27.19
N VAL A 634 -41.85 -57.65 26.85
CA VAL A 634 -42.61 -56.66 27.62
C VAL A 634 -43.07 -57.32 28.92
N SER A 635 -42.72 -56.72 30.05
CA SER A 635 -42.98 -57.25 31.39
C SER A 635 -43.42 -56.13 32.35
N PRO A 636 -43.98 -56.47 33.53
CA PRO A 636 -44.27 -55.45 34.54
C PRO A 636 -43.03 -54.63 34.97
N LEU A 637 -41.82 -55.16 34.76
CA LEU A 637 -40.57 -54.47 35.04
C LEU A 637 -40.39 -53.26 34.11
N ASP A 638 -40.89 -53.30 32.87
CA ASP A 638 -40.82 -52.16 31.93
C ASP A 638 -41.66 -50.97 32.44
N ALA A 639 -42.88 -51.23 32.90
CA ALA A 639 -43.71 -50.20 33.52
C ALA A 639 -43.07 -49.63 34.80
N LEU A 640 -42.48 -50.50 35.63
CA LEU A 640 -41.75 -50.09 36.82
C LEU A 640 -40.51 -49.26 36.49
N THR A 641 -39.84 -49.57 35.37
CA THR A 641 -38.65 -48.86 34.89
C THR A 641 -39.01 -47.42 34.48
N VAL A 642 -40.15 -47.23 33.80
CA VAL A 642 -40.71 -45.89 33.52
C VAL A 642 -41.07 -45.14 34.81
N LEU A 643 -41.77 -45.78 35.75
CA LEU A 643 -42.15 -45.16 37.03
C LEU A 643 -40.94 -44.76 37.88
N ASN A 644 -39.92 -45.61 37.95
CA ASN A 644 -38.69 -45.32 38.68
C ASN A 644 -37.94 -44.15 38.03
N ARG A 645 -37.94 -44.05 36.70
CA ARG A 645 -37.34 -42.91 36.00
C ARG A 645 -38.08 -41.62 36.33
N LEU A 646 -39.42 -41.62 36.26
CA LEU A 646 -40.26 -40.48 36.66
C LEU A 646 -39.98 -40.03 38.11
N ALA A 647 -39.84 -40.98 39.04
CA ALA A 647 -39.56 -40.70 40.44
C ALA A 647 -38.16 -40.11 40.68
N SER A 648 -37.21 -40.34 39.77
CA SER A 648 -35.84 -39.81 39.87
C SER A 648 -35.71 -38.31 39.57
N GLY A 649 -36.79 -37.66 39.08
CA GLY A 649 -36.97 -36.21 39.16
C GLY A 649 -36.51 -35.36 37.99
N PHE A 650 -35.88 -35.91 36.94
CA PHE A 650 -35.54 -35.13 35.72
C PHE A 650 -35.55 -36.02 34.47
N PRO A 651 -36.61 -35.97 33.63
CA PRO A 651 -36.49 -36.46 32.26
C PRO A 651 -35.52 -35.54 31.50
N THR A 652 -34.38 -36.05 31.09
CA THR A 652 -33.49 -35.35 30.15
C THR A 652 -33.94 -35.67 28.72
N ALA A 653 -33.58 -34.85 27.74
CA ALA A 653 -33.87 -35.10 26.31
C ALA A 653 -33.34 -36.45 25.78
N THR A 654 -32.53 -37.15 26.57
CA THR A 654 -31.92 -38.46 26.28
C THR A 654 -32.74 -39.64 26.80
N ASP A 655 -33.87 -39.38 27.46
CA ASP A 655 -34.74 -40.40 28.07
C ASP A 655 -35.88 -40.88 27.16
N TRP A 656 -35.77 -40.67 25.86
CA TRP A 656 -36.77 -41.09 24.85
C TRP A 656 -37.17 -42.57 24.97
N ARG A 657 -36.32 -43.43 25.55
CA ARG A 657 -36.62 -44.85 25.84
C ARG A 657 -37.85 -45.06 26.71
N PHE A 658 -38.14 -44.09 27.58
CA PHE A 658 -39.22 -44.16 28.55
C PHE A 658 -40.51 -43.46 28.07
N ASP A 659 -40.45 -42.77 26.92
CA ASP A 659 -41.62 -42.24 26.20
C ASP A 659 -42.20 -43.37 25.32
N VAL A 660 -43.00 -44.21 25.97
CA VAL A 660 -43.52 -45.46 25.40
C VAL A 660 -44.56 -45.18 24.31
N ASN A 661 -45.32 -44.10 24.46
CA ASN A 661 -46.39 -43.75 23.53
C ASN A 661 -45.92 -42.78 22.42
N ARG A 662 -44.67 -42.29 22.51
CA ARG A 662 -44.05 -41.36 21.58
C ARG A 662 -44.88 -40.09 21.42
N ASP A 663 -45.34 -39.52 22.53
CA ASP A 663 -46.02 -38.23 22.53
C ASP A 663 -45.09 -37.05 22.89
N GLY A 664 -43.81 -37.34 23.18
CA GLY A 664 -42.78 -36.36 23.48
C GLY A 664 -42.61 -36.08 24.97
N ASP A 665 -43.53 -36.56 25.82
CA ASP A 665 -43.52 -36.34 27.25
C ASP A 665 -43.44 -37.67 28.00
N ILE A 666 -42.42 -37.83 28.85
CA ILE A 666 -42.37 -38.99 29.75
C ILE A 666 -43.29 -38.68 30.93
N THR A 667 -44.44 -39.36 30.96
CA THR A 667 -45.47 -39.17 31.98
C THR A 667 -45.90 -40.51 32.59
N PRO A 668 -46.68 -40.50 33.69
CA PRO A 668 -47.30 -41.74 34.17
C PRO A 668 -48.15 -42.48 33.12
N ARG A 669 -48.52 -41.81 32.02
CA ARG A 669 -49.24 -42.41 30.89
C ARG A 669 -48.40 -43.46 30.19
N ASP A 670 -47.08 -43.28 30.09
CA ASP A 670 -46.17 -44.23 29.44
C ASP A 670 -46.10 -45.56 30.19
N ALA A 671 -45.97 -45.50 31.51
CA ALA A 671 -46.07 -46.67 32.35
C ALA A 671 -47.44 -47.35 32.20
N LEU A 672 -48.51 -46.55 32.10
CA LEU A 672 -49.87 -47.06 31.89
C LEU A 672 -50.04 -47.73 30.53
N HIS A 673 -49.37 -47.26 29.47
CA HIS A 673 -49.37 -47.91 28.16
C HIS A 673 -48.78 -49.33 28.23
N VAL A 674 -47.68 -49.50 28.95
CA VAL A 674 -47.08 -50.83 29.20
C VAL A 674 -48.03 -51.72 30.01
N LEU A 675 -48.61 -51.21 31.11
CA LEU A 675 -49.54 -51.97 31.96
C LEU A 675 -50.79 -52.40 31.21
N ASN A 676 -51.37 -51.52 30.40
CA ASN A 676 -52.55 -51.83 29.59
C ASN A 676 -52.25 -52.90 28.55
N PHE A 677 -51.07 -52.83 27.89
CA PHE A 677 -50.65 -53.89 26.96
C PHE A 677 -50.55 -55.25 27.67
N LEU A 678 -49.93 -55.30 28.85
CA LEU A 678 -49.79 -56.52 29.64
C LEU A 678 -51.14 -57.09 30.09
N ALA A 679 -52.08 -56.23 30.49
CA ALA A 679 -53.42 -56.64 30.93
C ALA A 679 -54.26 -57.27 29.80
N LEU A 680 -53.94 -56.96 28.53
CA LEU A 680 -54.58 -57.52 27.35
C LEU A 680 -53.96 -58.84 26.88
N GLN A 681 -52.79 -59.24 27.43
CA GLN A 681 -52.18 -60.52 27.08
C GLN A 681 -52.95 -61.69 27.71
N PRO A 682 -53.15 -62.81 26.99
CA PRO A 682 -53.73 -64.00 27.57
C PRO A 682 -52.87 -64.50 28.74
N PRO A 683 -53.48 -65.02 29.83
CA PRO A 683 -52.72 -65.53 30.96
C PRO A 683 -51.73 -66.61 30.48
N PRO A 684 -50.49 -66.64 31.01
CA PRO A 684 -49.50 -67.60 30.58
C PRO A 684 -50.07 -69.01 30.72
N VAL A 685 -50.03 -69.78 29.64
CA VAL A 685 -50.43 -71.18 29.65
C VAL A 685 -49.55 -71.88 30.69
N MET A 686 -50.13 -72.24 31.84
CA MET A 686 -49.41 -72.99 32.86
C MET A 686 -49.11 -74.38 32.31
N THR A 687 -47.95 -74.55 31.68
CA THR A 687 -47.42 -75.86 31.37
C THR A 687 -47.03 -76.50 32.70
N SER A 688 -47.70 -77.61 33.02
CA SER A 688 -47.54 -78.43 34.23
C SER A 688 -46.09 -78.50 34.71
N ALA A 689 -45.89 -78.01 35.94
CA ALA A 689 -44.61 -77.98 36.63
C ALA A 689 -43.92 -79.36 36.65
N SER A 690 -42.73 -79.45 36.05
CA SER A 690 -41.78 -80.51 36.41
C SER A 690 -41.17 -80.16 37.76
N ALA A 691 -41.42 -81.00 38.76
CA ALA A 691 -40.88 -80.84 40.10
C ALA A 691 -39.35 -80.92 40.06
N VAL A 692 -38.69 -79.78 40.26
CA VAL A 692 -37.24 -79.70 40.48
C VAL A 692 -36.96 -80.12 41.92
N SER A 693 -36.37 -81.30 42.10
CA SER A 693 -35.85 -81.76 43.38
C SER A 693 -34.52 -81.05 43.69
N ILE A 694 -34.52 -80.13 44.65
CA ILE A 694 -33.31 -79.48 45.16
C ILE A 694 -32.64 -80.46 46.14
N GLN A 695 -31.53 -81.08 45.72
CA GLN A 695 -30.58 -81.73 46.62
C GLN A 695 -29.68 -80.64 47.22
N LEU A 696 -29.81 -80.37 48.52
CA LEU A 696 -28.82 -79.64 49.30
C LEU A 696 -27.53 -80.48 49.37
N ALA A 697 -26.46 -80.00 48.74
CA ALA A 697 -25.10 -80.41 49.09
C ALA A 697 -24.57 -79.42 50.13
N VAL A 698 -24.34 -79.92 51.35
CA VAL A 698 -23.57 -79.23 52.38
C VAL A 698 -22.10 -79.28 51.95
N HIS A 699 -21.49 -78.13 51.76
CA HIS A 699 -20.04 -77.99 51.59
C HIS A 699 -19.55 -77.13 52.75
N ASP A 700 -19.05 -77.80 53.78
CA ASP A 700 -18.11 -77.23 54.76
C ASP A 700 -16.85 -76.86 53.97
N ASP A 701 -16.41 -75.61 54.05
CA ASP A 701 -15.00 -75.28 54.02
C ASP A 701 -14.77 -74.01 54.84
N ASP A 702 -13.93 -74.20 55.86
CA ASP A 702 -13.34 -73.22 56.76
C ASP A 702 -12.50 -72.22 55.97
N ASP A 703 -12.65 -70.92 56.26
CA ASP A 703 -11.58 -69.94 56.08
C ASP A 703 -11.80 -68.76 57.05
N GLU A 704 -11.34 -68.96 58.29
CA GLU A 704 -10.97 -67.89 59.20
C GLU A 704 -9.69 -67.20 58.68
N ASP A 705 -9.80 -66.01 58.07
CA ASP A 705 -8.82 -64.92 58.24
C ASP A 705 -9.19 -63.70 57.38
N ARG A 706 -9.79 -62.68 58.00
CA ARG A 706 -9.57 -61.24 57.73
C ARG A 706 -10.53 -60.36 58.54
N MET A 707 -10.26 -60.24 59.84
CA MET A 707 -10.60 -59.03 60.60
C MET A 707 -9.39 -58.09 60.60
N ARG A 708 -9.51 -56.93 59.95
CA ARG A 708 -8.76 -55.72 60.31
C ARG A 708 -9.72 -54.55 60.48
N SER A 709 -9.42 -53.80 61.53
CA SER A 709 -10.22 -52.85 62.30
C SER A 709 -10.75 -51.63 61.55
N VAL A 710 -11.92 -51.17 62.02
CA VAL A 710 -12.78 -50.08 61.52
C VAL A 710 -12.47 -48.72 62.20
N ASP A 711 -11.29 -48.52 62.78
CA ASP A 711 -11.01 -47.36 63.65
C ASP A 711 -10.21 -46.20 63.03
N GLU A 712 -10.07 -46.10 61.70
CA GLU A 712 -9.34 -44.98 61.05
C GLU A 712 -10.19 -44.07 60.14
N LEU A 713 -11.52 -44.09 60.24
CA LEU A 713 -12.40 -43.34 59.33
C LEU A 713 -13.18 -42.15 59.93
N PHE A 714 -12.91 -41.76 61.19
CA PHE A 714 -13.58 -40.60 61.83
C PHE A 714 -12.58 -39.61 62.47
N ALA A 715 -11.75 -38.98 61.64
CA ALA A 715 -11.05 -37.76 62.02
C ALA A 715 -10.92 -36.84 60.80
N GLY A 716 -11.81 -35.86 60.69
CA GLY A 716 -11.62 -34.77 59.73
C GLY A 716 -12.89 -34.11 59.22
N PHE A 717 -13.75 -33.58 60.08
CA PHE A 717 -14.65 -32.48 59.73
C PHE A 717 -15.05 -31.74 61.01
N ASP A 718 -14.14 -30.88 61.46
CA ASP A 718 -14.45 -29.86 62.47
C ASP A 718 -13.78 -28.55 62.03
N GLY A 719 -14.59 -27.54 61.72
CA GLY A 719 -14.11 -26.22 61.36
C GLY A 719 -14.89 -25.57 60.23
N LEU A 720 -15.94 -24.82 60.57
CA LEU A 720 -16.11 -23.40 60.19
C LEU A 720 -17.51 -22.92 60.62
N SER A 721 -17.58 -22.36 61.83
CA SER A 721 -18.63 -21.42 62.25
C SER A 721 -17.96 -20.27 62.97
N SER A 722 -17.75 -19.15 62.29
CA SER A 722 -17.99 -17.80 62.83
C SER A 722 -17.72 -16.77 61.73
N LEU A 723 -18.72 -15.96 61.38
CA LEU A 723 -18.65 -14.51 61.54
C LEU A 723 -19.99 -13.86 61.20
N VAL A 724 -20.36 -12.94 62.09
CA VAL A 724 -21.27 -11.80 61.92
C VAL A 724 -20.78 -10.91 60.78
#